data_AF-R7A2F7-F1
#
_entry.id   AF-R7A2F7-F1
#
_cell.length_a   1.000
_cell.length_b   1.000
_cell.length_c   1.000
_cell.angle_alpha   90.00
_cell.angle_beta   90.00
_cell.angle_gamma   90.00
#
_symmetry.space_group_name_H-M   'P 1'
#
loop_
_entity.id
_entity.type
_entity.pdbx_description
1 polymer ?
#
loop_
_entity_poly.entity_id
_entity_poly.type
_entity_poly.pdbx_seq_one_letter_code
_entity_poly.pdbx_strand_id
1 'polypeptide(L)'
;MAYCLGITQIDPIQYDLLFERFLNPDRISLPDIDVDFDDDGRGRVLNWVTEKYGQEKVAHIITYGTMATKLAIKDVARVQKLPLSESDRLCKLIPDKIPDKKLNLPNAIAYVPELQEAEVSPNPILRDTIKYAKMLEGNVRNTGVHACGTIICRDDITDWVPVSTADDKETGEKMLVTQYEGSVIEDTGLIKMDFLGLKTLSIIKEAIENIRQSKGIVLNIDEVPIDDPATYRLYSDGRTIGTFQFESAGMQKYLRELQPSTFEDLIAMNALYRPGPMDYIPDFIDRKHGRKPIEYDIPVMEKYLKDTYGITVYQEQVMLLSRLLADFTRGESDALRKAMGKKLRDKLDHMKPKFIEGGKKNGHDPKVLEKIWADWEKFASYAFNKSHATCYSWVAYQTAFLKANYPSEYMAATMSRNISNITEITKLMDECKAMGIHVLGPDVNESNLKFSVNHHGDIRFGLGAIKGVGESAVQSILEERRKHGAFKGIFDFVQRVNLSACNRKNIENLALAGGFDSFPEIKREDFFVKNAKDESFSDVLVRYGNKYQMDKAAAVNSLFGGEHEVEVATPEIVAAPAWSDLERLNKERELVGIYLSAHPLDEFAVILENVCNVHMAELADLTPLQNRDLILGGIVTGVREGYTKTGKPYGIAKMEDYSGTAEFAFFGNEWVEKKNFFMEGMFLFMKGKCQPKQWRQEEWEVKINSIELLPEVKEKVIEKLTVTAPLSAIDDQMIMEFSSLVKDCPGNAELHFLVRDEDGQMYVNLMSRTMKISVQKGLVNYLKNQPMLDYKIN
;
A
#
# COMPACT_ATOMS: atom_id res chain seq x y z
N MET A 1 -22.24 -10.54 28.09
CA MET A 1 -21.23 -10.48 29.17
C MET A 1 -19.97 -9.77 28.69
N ALA A 2 -19.19 -10.34 27.77
CA ALA A 2 -17.98 -9.70 27.25
C ALA A 2 -18.22 -8.26 26.75
N TYR A 3 -19.28 -8.03 25.97
CA TYR A 3 -19.71 -6.70 25.52
C TYR A 3 -20.00 -5.74 26.68
N CYS A 4 -20.80 -6.17 27.65
CA CYS A 4 -21.15 -5.35 28.83
C CYS A 4 -19.96 -4.98 29.71
N LEU A 5 -18.87 -5.78 29.67
CA LEU A 5 -17.63 -5.52 30.41
C LEU A 5 -16.59 -4.76 29.58
N GLY A 6 -16.89 -4.39 28.33
CA GLY A 6 -15.96 -3.71 27.43
C GLY A 6 -14.83 -4.59 26.88
N ILE A 7 -14.95 -5.92 26.95
CA ILE A 7 -13.99 -6.86 26.35
C ILE A 7 -14.15 -6.88 24.82
N THR A 8 -15.36 -6.64 24.33
CA THR A 8 -15.67 -6.47 22.90
C THR A 8 -16.57 -5.24 22.73
N GLN A 9 -16.44 -4.55 21.59
CA GLN A 9 -17.17 -3.31 21.30
C GLN A 9 -18.42 -3.52 20.43
N ILE A 10 -18.68 -4.75 19.98
CA ILE A 10 -19.82 -5.08 19.12
C ILE A 10 -20.97 -5.67 19.93
N ASP A 11 -22.18 -5.15 19.73
CA ASP A 11 -23.40 -5.71 20.33
C ASP A 11 -23.70 -7.10 19.72
N PRO A 12 -23.57 -8.18 20.50
CA PRO A 12 -23.81 -9.53 19.99
C PRO A 12 -25.29 -9.82 19.72
N ILE A 13 -26.22 -9.10 20.36
CA ILE A 13 -27.67 -9.32 20.19
C ILE A 13 -28.12 -8.74 18.85
N GLN A 14 -27.65 -7.54 18.51
CA GLN A 14 -27.98 -6.88 17.25
C GLN A 14 -27.64 -7.74 16.02
N TYR A 15 -26.51 -8.45 16.05
CA TYR A 15 -26.00 -9.22 14.91
C TYR A 15 -26.16 -10.74 15.04
N ASP A 16 -26.99 -11.23 15.97
CA ASP A 16 -27.20 -12.66 16.24
C ASP A 16 -25.90 -13.46 16.49
N LEU A 17 -24.95 -12.87 17.23
CA LEU A 17 -23.69 -13.50 17.57
C LEU A 17 -23.88 -14.48 18.75
N LEU A 18 -23.56 -15.75 18.52
CA LEU A 18 -23.86 -16.82 19.48
C LEU A 18 -22.82 -16.94 20.59
N PHE A 19 -23.25 -16.82 21.84
CA PHE A 19 -22.41 -17.10 23.01
C PHE A 19 -21.95 -18.55 23.07
N GLU A 20 -22.81 -19.52 22.70
CA GLU A 20 -22.47 -20.95 22.79
C GLU A 20 -21.35 -21.37 21.85
N ARG A 21 -21.09 -20.56 20.82
CA ARG A 21 -19.94 -20.76 19.93
C ARG A 21 -18.62 -20.41 20.61
N PHE A 22 -18.63 -19.43 21.51
CA PHE A 22 -17.48 -19.01 22.31
C PHE A 22 -17.28 -19.92 23.52
N LEU A 23 -18.33 -20.10 24.33
CA LEU A 23 -18.31 -21.00 25.49
C LEU A 23 -19.53 -21.91 25.46
N ASN A 24 -19.31 -23.20 25.27
CA ASN A 24 -20.37 -24.19 25.22
C ASN A 24 -20.59 -24.81 26.63
N PRO A 25 -21.77 -24.64 27.26
CA PRO A 25 -22.07 -25.20 28.58
C PRO A 25 -21.93 -26.72 28.65
N ASP A 26 -22.17 -27.40 27.53
CA ASP A 26 -22.11 -28.86 27.43
C ASP A 26 -20.67 -29.40 27.25
N ARG A 27 -19.66 -28.52 27.30
CA ARG A 27 -18.24 -28.88 27.11
C ARG A 27 -17.33 -28.19 28.11
N ILE A 28 -16.49 -28.98 28.77
CA ILE A 28 -15.39 -28.49 29.61
C ILE A 28 -14.19 -28.19 28.70
N SER A 29 -14.13 -26.96 28.17
CA SER A 29 -12.94 -26.42 27.52
C SER A 29 -12.78 -24.96 27.92
N LEU A 30 -11.56 -24.55 28.25
CA LEU A 30 -11.26 -23.15 28.54
C LEU A 30 -11.55 -22.29 27.29
N PRO A 31 -12.18 -21.10 27.47
CA PRO A 31 -12.32 -20.14 26.38
C PRO A 31 -10.96 -19.56 26.02
N ASP A 32 -10.71 -19.36 24.72
CA ASP A 32 -9.55 -18.62 24.21
C ASP A 32 -10.02 -17.20 23.86
N ILE A 33 -9.39 -16.18 24.44
CA ILE A 33 -9.72 -14.77 24.21
C ILE A 33 -8.53 -14.09 23.57
N ASP A 34 -8.71 -13.78 22.29
CA ASP A 34 -7.75 -13.05 21.48
C ASP A 34 -8.10 -11.56 21.51
N VAL A 35 -7.13 -10.71 21.82
CA VAL A 35 -7.34 -9.26 21.88
C VAL A 35 -6.31 -8.55 20.99
N ASP A 36 -6.83 -7.75 20.07
CA ASP A 36 -6.05 -6.91 19.16
C ASP A 36 -5.71 -5.56 19.83
N PHE A 37 -4.43 -5.19 19.83
CA PHE A 37 -3.91 -3.91 20.31
C PHE A 37 -3.18 -3.17 19.19
N ASP A 38 -3.02 -1.85 19.31
CA ASP A 38 -2.06 -1.14 18.46
C ASP A 38 -0.64 -1.63 18.75
N ASP A 39 0.19 -1.74 17.72
CA ASP A 39 1.52 -2.35 17.85
C ASP A 39 2.35 -1.66 18.95
N ASP A 40 2.26 -0.32 19.02
CA ASP A 40 3.01 0.51 19.96
C ASP A 40 2.46 0.36 21.40
N GLY A 41 1.14 0.14 21.54
CA GLY A 41 0.46 -0.01 22.82
C GLY A 41 0.61 -1.40 23.44
N ARG A 42 0.76 -2.43 22.59
CA ARG A 42 0.82 -3.83 23.02
C ARG A 42 1.94 -4.11 24.03
N GLY A 43 3.15 -3.60 23.80
CA GLY A 43 4.28 -3.79 24.72
C GLY A 43 3.96 -3.28 26.13
N ARG A 44 3.28 -2.13 26.23
CA ARG A 44 2.85 -1.56 27.52
C ARG A 44 1.81 -2.43 28.23
N VAL A 45 0.89 -3.04 27.48
CA VAL A 45 -0.10 -3.97 28.05
C VAL A 45 0.59 -5.22 28.59
N LEU A 46 1.55 -5.78 27.85
CA LEU A 46 2.34 -6.92 28.31
C LEU A 46 3.14 -6.59 29.58
N ASN A 47 3.79 -5.43 29.63
CA ASN A 47 4.50 -4.98 30.82
C ASN A 47 3.56 -4.85 32.02
N TRP A 48 2.39 -4.25 31.83
CA TRP A 48 1.37 -4.15 32.89
C TRP A 48 0.88 -5.52 33.36
N VAL A 49 0.66 -6.48 32.45
CA VAL A 49 0.29 -7.86 32.80
C VAL A 49 1.37 -8.51 33.66
N THR A 50 2.63 -8.38 33.25
CA THR A 50 3.80 -8.91 33.97
C THR A 50 3.94 -8.29 35.36
N GLU A 51 3.81 -6.96 35.47
CA GLU A 51 3.84 -6.25 36.75
C GLU A 51 2.68 -6.65 37.68
N LYS A 52 1.49 -6.83 37.11
CA LYS A 52 0.27 -7.14 37.88
C LYS A 52 0.27 -8.56 38.45
N TYR A 53 0.72 -9.54 37.67
CA TYR A 53 0.64 -10.96 38.06
C TYR A 53 1.96 -11.52 38.61
N GLY A 54 3.08 -10.84 38.38
CA GLY A 54 4.42 -11.28 38.77
C GLY A 54 5.18 -11.84 37.58
N GLN A 55 6.46 -11.47 37.47
CA GLN A 55 7.33 -11.87 36.34
C GLN A 55 7.53 -13.38 36.28
N GLU A 56 7.53 -14.06 37.42
CA GLU A 56 7.65 -15.50 37.56
C GLU A 56 6.40 -16.28 37.11
N LYS A 57 5.27 -15.60 36.93
CA LYS A 57 3.98 -16.23 36.57
C LYS A 57 3.54 -15.95 35.14
N VAL A 58 4.28 -15.09 34.44
CA VAL A 58 3.97 -14.66 33.08
C VAL A 58 5.12 -15.09 32.17
N ALA A 59 4.81 -15.83 31.12
CA ALA A 59 5.79 -16.19 30.10
C ALA A 59 5.21 -16.11 28.70
N HIS A 60 6.06 -15.83 27.73
CA HIS A 60 5.72 -15.93 26.33
C HIS A 60 5.78 -17.38 25.85
N ILE A 61 5.11 -17.70 24.75
CA ILE A 61 5.19 -19.03 24.14
C ILE A 61 6.40 -19.09 23.21
N ILE A 62 7.15 -20.20 23.19
CA ILE A 62 8.24 -20.38 22.20
C ILE A 62 7.69 -20.70 20.82
N THR A 63 8.42 -20.25 19.81
CA THR A 63 8.24 -20.72 18.43
C THR A 63 9.50 -21.41 17.95
N TYR A 64 9.33 -22.55 17.30
CA TYR A 64 10.41 -23.24 16.62
C TYR A 64 10.36 -22.90 15.14
N GLY A 65 11.27 -22.04 14.70
CA GLY A 65 11.45 -21.75 13.29
C GLY A 65 12.01 -22.98 12.58
N THR A 66 11.22 -23.58 11.68
CA THR A 66 11.67 -24.73 10.88
C THR A 66 12.29 -24.29 9.55
N MET A 67 13.15 -25.11 8.99
CA MET A 67 13.73 -24.87 7.67
C MET A 67 12.67 -25.05 6.58
N ALA A 68 12.04 -23.94 6.17
CA ALA A 68 11.14 -23.90 5.03
C ALA A 68 11.88 -24.15 3.71
N THR A 69 11.19 -24.63 2.68
CA THR A 69 11.75 -25.09 1.39
C THR A 69 12.81 -24.15 0.79
N LYS A 70 12.49 -22.86 0.61
CA LYS A 70 13.42 -21.87 0.04
C LYS A 70 14.61 -21.61 0.99
N LEU A 71 14.37 -21.59 2.30
CA LEU A 71 15.38 -21.32 3.32
C LEU A 71 16.37 -22.48 3.47
N ALA A 72 15.89 -23.72 3.39
CA ALA A 72 16.72 -24.92 3.38
C ALA A 72 17.73 -24.87 2.22
N ILE A 73 17.30 -24.47 1.01
CA ILE A 73 18.20 -24.28 -0.14
C ILE A 73 19.24 -23.20 0.15
N LYS A 74 18.83 -22.01 0.63
CA LYS A 74 19.75 -20.90 0.88
C LYS A 74 20.82 -21.23 1.92
N ASP A 75 20.41 -21.82 3.04
CA ASP A 75 21.33 -22.13 4.12
C ASP A 75 22.35 -23.20 3.71
N VAL A 76 21.89 -24.26 3.03
CA VAL A 76 22.79 -25.30 2.50
C VAL A 76 23.69 -24.73 1.41
N ALA A 77 23.17 -23.92 0.48
CA ALA A 77 23.95 -23.29 -0.58
C ALA A 77 25.09 -22.44 -0.02
N ARG A 78 24.84 -21.68 1.06
CA ARG A 78 25.86 -20.90 1.76
C ARG A 78 26.97 -21.79 2.35
N VAL A 79 26.61 -22.92 2.96
CA VAL A 79 27.57 -23.88 3.52
C VAL A 79 28.37 -24.57 2.41
N GLN A 80 27.71 -24.96 1.33
CA GLN A 80 28.32 -25.56 0.14
C GLN A 80 29.11 -24.54 -0.72
N LYS A 81 29.05 -23.24 -0.37
CA LYS A 81 29.65 -22.13 -1.12
C LYS A 81 29.16 -22.02 -2.57
N LEU A 82 27.90 -22.39 -2.81
CA LEU A 82 27.24 -22.15 -4.09
C LEU A 82 27.08 -20.62 -4.28
N PRO A 83 27.36 -20.06 -5.48
CA PRO A 83 27.20 -18.63 -5.74
C PRO A 83 25.79 -18.14 -5.40
N LEU A 84 25.69 -16.92 -4.84
CA LEU A 84 24.43 -16.33 -4.41
C LEU A 84 23.40 -16.24 -5.55
N SER A 85 23.87 -15.92 -6.77
CA SER A 85 23.05 -15.87 -7.97
C SER A 85 22.37 -17.21 -8.29
N GLU A 86 23.09 -18.32 -8.12
CA GLU A 86 22.54 -19.67 -8.35
C GLU A 86 21.59 -20.08 -7.23
N SER A 87 21.91 -19.77 -5.98
CA SER A 87 21.02 -19.99 -4.83
C SER A 87 19.70 -19.26 -5.00
N ASP A 88 19.74 -17.98 -5.40
CA ASP A 88 18.55 -17.17 -5.64
C ASP A 88 17.76 -17.66 -6.87
N ARG A 89 18.45 -18.13 -7.93
CA ARG A 89 17.81 -18.78 -9.09
C ARG A 89 17.00 -20.00 -8.65
N LEU A 90 17.60 -20.92 -7.89
CA LEU A 90 16.91 -22.12 -7.38
C LEU A 90 15.72 -21.77 -6.50
N CYS A 91 15.85 -20.77 -5.63
CA CYS A 91 14.75 -20.34 -4.76
C CYS A 91 13.57 -19.75 -5.54
N LYS A 92 13.83 -19.07 -6.67
CA LYS A 92 12.79 -18.52 -7.55
C LYS A 92 12.04 -19.59 -8.35
N LEU A 93 12.67 -20.75 -8.58
CA LEU A 93 12.02 -21.89 -9.25
C LEU A 93 11.01 -22.61 -8.35
N ILE A 94 11.07 -22.43 -7.02
CA ILE A 94 10.11 -23.05 -6.10
C ILE A 94 8.74 -22.35 -6.25
N PRO A 95 7.68 -23.09 -6.67
CA PRO A 95 6.35 -22.51 -6.84
C PRO A 95 5.74 -22.13 -5.50
N ASP A 96 4.82 -21.17 -5.49
CA ASP A 96 4.14 -20.75 -4.27
C ASP A 96 3.06 -21.75 -3.82
N LYS A 97 2.49 -22.52 -4.77
CA LYS A 97 1.57 -23.64 -4.50
C LYS A 97 1.75 -24.76 -5.53
N ILE A 98 1.50 -26.00 -5.09
CA ILE A 98 1.41 -27.18 -5.94
C ILE A 98 -0.03 -27.69 -5.86
N PRO A 99 -0.73 -27.93 -6.99
CA PRO A 99 -2.09 -28.46 -6.99
C PRO A 99 -2.18 -29.78 -6.19
N ASP A 100 -3.16 -29.86 -5.29
CA ASP A 100 -3.52 -31.04 -4.49
C ASP A 100 -2.39 -31.66 -3.64
N LYS A 101 -1.28 -30.94 -3.44
CA LYS A 101 -0.13 -31.41 -2.66
C LYS A 101 0.41 -30.31 -1.76
N LYS A 102 0.96 -30.72 -0.61
CA LYS A 102 1.69 -29.82 0.27
C LYS A 102 2.97 -29.35 -0.43
N LEU A 103 3.22 -28.04 -0.38
CA LEU A 103 4.49 -27.47 -0.82
C LEU A 103 5.61 -27.98 0.10
N ASN A 104 6.54 -28.72 -0.48
CA ASN A 104 7.79 -29.17 0.13
C ASN A 104 8.81 -29.40 -0.99
N LEU A 105 10.09 -29.53 -0.65
CA LEU A 105 11.16 -29.64 -1.63
C LEU A 105 11.01 -30.89 -2.52
N PRO A 106 10.68 -32.09 -1.99
CA PRO A 106 10.44 -33.27 -2.84
C PRO A 106 9.34 -33.07 -3.88
N ASN A 107 8.19 -32.49 -3.49
CA ASN A 107 7.09 -32.24 -4.41
C ASN A 107 7.43 -31.12 -5.42
N ALA A 108 8.16 -30.09 -4.99
CA ALA A 108 8.60 -29.01 -5.86
C ALA A 108 9.57 -29.51 -6.93
N ILE A 109 10.53 -30.37 -6.56
CA ILE A 109 11.42 -31.04 -7.50
C ILE A 109 10.61 -31.92 -8.46
N ALA A 110 9.65 -32.71 -7.98
CA ALA A 110 8.81 -33.52 -8.85
C ALA A 110 7.95 -32.69 -9.83
N TYR A 111 7.64 -31.45 -9.48
CA TYR A 111 6.78 -30.56 -10.28
C TYR A 111 7.57 -29.68 -11.28
N VAL A 112 8.80 -29.28 -10.95
CA VAL A 112 9.60 -28.32 -11.74
C VAL A 112 10.81 -29.00 -12.38
N PRO A 113 10.86 -29.13 -13.72
CA PRO A 113 11.95 -29.80 -14.43
C PRO A 113 13.36 -29.26 -14.11
N GLU A 114 13.52 -27.94 -14.00
CA GLU A 114 14.81 -27.30 -13.73
C GLU A 114 15.36 -27.64 -12.34
N LEU A 115 14.49 -27.95 -11.38
CA LEU A 115 14.90 -28.44 -10.06
C LEU A 115 15.32 -29.92 -10.10
N GLN A 116 14.75 -30.72 -11.01
CA GLN A 116 15.18 -32.09 -11.26
C GLN A 116 16.57 -32.10 -11.89
N GLU A 117 16.81 -31.21 -12.86
CA GLU A 117 18.13 -31.02 -13.46
C GLU A 117 19.18 -30.61 -12.42
N ALA A 118 18.83 -29.71 -11.49
CA ALA A 118 19.70 -29.35 -10.37
C ALA A 118 19.98 -30.55 -9.44
N GLU A 119 19.01 -31.43 -9.22
CA GLU A 119 19.16 -32.64 -8.40
C GLU A 119 20.09 -33.69 -9.02
N VAL A 120 20.14 -33.79 -10.35
CA VAL A 120 21.01 -34.76 -11.07
C VAL A 120 22.20 -34.11 -11.75
N SER A 121 22.46 -32.84 -11.45
CA SER A 121 23.49 -32.04 -12.09
C SER A 121 24.88 -32.68 -11.97
N PRO A 122 25.71 -32.62 -13.04
CA PRO A 122 27.10 -33.09 -12.98
C PRO A 122 27.97 -32.23 -12.06
N ASN A 123 27.56 -30.99 -11.77
CA ASN A 123 28.21 -30.16 -10.75
C ASN A 123 27.87 -30.70 -9.34
N PRO A 124 28.88 -31.24 -8.60
CA PRO A 124 28.65 -31.86 -7.29
C PRO A 124 28.15 -30.86 -6.26
N ILE A 125 28.58 -29.59 -6.31
CA ILE A 125 28.15 -28.55 -5.35
C ILE A 125 26.65 -28.30 -5.48
N LEU A 126 26.16 -28.18 -6.72
CA LEU A 126 24.74 -27.96 -7.00
C LEU A 126 23.89 -29.16 -6.59
N ARG A 127 24.31 -30.36 -7.00
CA ARG A 127 23.66 -31.64 -6.69
C ARG A 127 23.56 -31.87 -5.17
N ASP A 128 24.68 -31.70 -4.48
CA ASP A 128 24.77 -31.94 -3.04
C ASP A 128 23.99 -30.88 -2.26
N THR A 129 23.92 -29.64 -2.76
CA THR A 129 23.05 -28.59 -2.20
C THR A 129 21.59 -29.03 -2.18
N ILE A 130 21.06 -29.52 -3.30
CA ILE A 130 19.67 -29.99 -3.37
C ILE A 130 19.46 -31.22 -2.48
N LYS A 131 20.38 -32.19 -2.51
CA LYS A 131 20.32 -33.40 -1.68
C LYS A 131 20.24 -33.07 -0.19
N TYR A 132 21.13 -32.22 0.32
CA TYR A 132 21.15 -31.87 1.74
C TYR A 132 20.00 -30.95 2.13
N ALA A 133 19.56 -30.06 1.23
CA ALA A 133 18.37 -29.24 1.47
C ALA A 133 17.12 -30.13 1.67
N LYS A 134 16.96 -31.22 0.90
CA LYS A 134 15.86 -32.19 1.10
C LYS A 134 15.92 -32.89 2.45
N MET A 135 17.12 -33.20 2.94
CA MET A 135 17.30 -33.85 4.24
C MET A 135 17.07 -32.91 5.42
N LEU A 136 17.33 -31.61 5.23
CA LEU A 136 17.26 -30.60 6.30
C LEU A 136 15.92 -29.86 6.36
N GLU A 137 15.12 -29.89 5.29
CA GLU A 137 13.78 -29.32 5.26
C GLU A 137 12.92 -29.84 6.42
N GLY A 138 12.24 -28.92 7.12
CA GLY A 138 11.36 -29.24 8.24
C GLY A 138 12.07 -29.41 9.59
N ASN A 139 13.41 -29.48 9.64
CA ASN A 139 14.12 -29.47 10.92
C ASN A 139 14.05 -28.10 11.59
N VAL A 140 14.14 -28.09 12.93
CA VAL A 140 14.22 -26.87 13.72
C VAL A 140 15.56 -26.17 13.44
N ARG A 141 15.48 -24.89 13.10
CA ARG A 141 16.62 -24.03 12.77
C ARG A 141 16.99 -23.11 13.92
N ASN A 142 15.99 -22.49 14.53
CA ASN A 142 16.18 -21.52 15.60
C ASN A 142 14.93 -21.46 16.47
N THR A 143 15.14 -20.97 17.69
CA THR A 143 14.04 -20.57 18.57
C THR A 143 13.68 -19.11 18.30
N GLY A 144 12.43 -18.78 18.57
CA GLY A 144 11.88 -17.44 18.56
C GLY A 144 10.80 -17.33 19.61
N VAL A 145 10.23 -16.14 19.75
CA VAL A 145 9.14 -15.87 20.70
C VAL A 145 7.86 -15.76 19.91
N HIS A 146 6.81 -16.43 20.36
CA HIS A 146 5.51 -16.41 19.71
C HIS A 146 5.02 -14.99 19.60
N ALA A 147 4.59 -14.63 18.40
CA ALA A 147 4.27 -13.27 18.09
C ALA A 147 3.11 -12.72 18.90
N CYS A 148 2.24 -13.53 19.53
CA CYS A 148 1.08 -13.03 20.29
C CYS A 148 0.86 -13.71 21.64
N GLY A 149 1.46 -14.89 21.83
CA GLY A 149 0.96 -15.84 22.82
C GLY A 149 1.66 -15.70 24.15
N THR A 150 0.87 -15.45 25.19
CA THR A 150 1.33 -15.24 26.55
C THR A 150 0.55 -16.15 27.50
N ILE A 151 1.28 -16.81 28.39
CA ILE A 151 0.73 -17.65 29.44
C ILE A 151 0.68 -16.83 30.73
N ILE A 152 -0.45 -16.92 31.43
CA ILE A 152 -0.64 -16.30 32.75
C ILE A 152 -0.99 -17.41 33.73
N CYS A 153 -0.07 -17.69 34.65
CA CYS A 153 -0.20 -18.72 35.67
C CYS A 153 -0.68 -18.13 37.01
N ARG A 154 -1.28 -19.00 37.84
CA ARG A 154 -1.61 -18.66 39.25
C ARG A 154 -0.38 -18.73 40.15
N ASP A 155 0.44 -19.74 39.92
CA ASP A 155 1.68 -20.05 40.63
C ASP A 155 2.89 -19.78 39.71
N ASP A 156 4.12 -20.03 40.18
CA ASP A 156 5.32 -19.90 39.35
C ASP A 156 5.20 -20.82 38.12
N ILE A 157 5.48 -20.29 36.92
CA ILE A 157 5.33 -21.06 35.69
C ILE A 157 6.27 -22.28 35.65
N THR A 158 7.42 -22.21 36.32
CA THR A 158 8.43 -23.26 36.34
C THR A 158 7.98 -24.52 37.07
N ASP A 159 6.97 -24.42 37.94
CA ASP A 159 6.33 -25.56 38.60
C ASP A 159 5.48 -26.40 37.63
N TRP A 160 5.06 -25.82 36.51
CA TRP A 160 4.13 -26.43 35.55
C TRP A 160 4.80 -26.83 34.24
N VAL A 161 5.66 -25.97 33.69
CA VAL A 161 6.32 -26.19 32.40
C VAL A 161 7.76 -25.73 32.40
N PRO A 162 8.65 -26.41 31.64
CA PRO A 162 10.01 -25.94 31.45
C PRO A 162 10.02 -24.59 30.71
N VAL A 163 10.85 -23.65 31.19
CA VAL A 163 11.03 -22.34 30.57
C VAL A 163 12.46 -22.14 30.07
N SER A 164 12.62 -21.15 29.20
CA SER A 164 13.87 -20.61 28.70
C SER A 164 13.85 -19.08 28.81
N THR A 165 14.94 -18.44 28.40
CA THR A 165 15.02 -16.99 28.33
C THR A 165 15.25 -16.57 26.88
N ALA A 166 14.58 -15.50 26.47
CA ALA A 166 14.84 -14.82 25.22
C ALA A 166 15.11 -13.34 25.49
N ASP A 167 15.96 -12.72 24.68
CA ASP A 167 16.21 -11.30 24.75
C ASP A 167 15.05 -10.57 24.04
N ASP A 168 14.45 -9.61 24.74
CA ASP A 168 13.53 -8.66 24.15
C ASP A 168 14.32 -7.73 23.22
N LYS A 169 13.84 -7.59 21.98
CA LYS A 169 14.53 -6.79 20.95
C LYS A 169 14.42 -5.29 21.18
N GLU A 170 13.41 -4.83 21.92
CA GLU A 170 13.19 -3.40 22.18
C GLU A 170 13.90 -2.95 23.46
N THR A 171 13.83 -3.74 24.52
CA THR A 171 14.37 -3.37 25.84
C THR A 171 15.74 -3.98 26.12
N GLY A 172 16.10 -5.07 25.43
CA GLY A 172 17.30 -5.87 25.73
C GLY A 172 17.17 -6.67 27.03
N GLU A 173 16.01 -6.69 27.66
CA GLU A 173 15.76 -7.45 28.89
C GLU A 173 15.46 -8.92 28.59
N LYS A 174 15.75 -9.79 29.57
CA LYS A 174 15.43 -11.21 29.46
C LYS A 174 13.99 -11.46 29.85
N MET A 175 13.20 -11.99 28.92
CA MET A 175 11.85 -12.46 29.17
C MET A 175 11.79 -13.98 29.29
N LEU A 176 10.84 -14.46 30.09
CA LEU A 176 10.54 -15.89 30.21
C LEU A 176 9.77 -16.37 28.99
N VAL A 177 10.18 -17.54 28.48
CA VAL A 177 9.53 -18.19 27.35
C VAL A 177 9.32 -19.67 27.68
N THR A 178 8.13 -20.23 27.48
CA THR A 178 7.88 -21.68 27.64
C THR A 178 8.76 -22.48 26.69
N GLN A 179 9.14 -23.72 27.00
CA GLN A 179 9.79 -24.60 26.02
C GLN A 179 8.78 -25.42 25.19
N TYR A 180 7.52 -25.44 25.60
CA TYR A 180 6.44 -26.04 24.82
C TYR A 180 5.83 -25.02 23.86
N GLU A 181 5.70 -25.43 22.60
CA GLU A 181 5.05 -24.65 21.55
C GLU A 181 3.52 -24.79 21.60
N GLY A 182 2.81 -23.89 20.91
CA GLY A 182 1.36 -23.66 20.95
C GLY A 182 0.47 -24.87 21.26
N SER A 183 0.43 -25.89 20.39
CA SER A 183 -0.48 -27.02 20.60
C SER A 183 -0.17 -27.84 21.85
N VAL A 184 1.11 -27.92 22.23
CA VAL A 184 1.54 -28.69 23.41
C VAL A 184 1.27 -27.91 24.68
N ILE A 185 1.47 -26.59 24.67
CA ILE A 185 1.20 -25.76 25.85
C ILE A 185 -0.31 -25.70 26.18
N GLU A 186 -1.19 -25.72 25.17
CA GLU A 186 -2.65 -25.76 25.37
C GLU A 186 -3.10 -27.04 26.11
N ASP A 187 -2.45 -28.17 25.86
CA ASP A 187 -2.76 -29.44 26.52
C ASP A 187 -2.36 -29.47 28.01
N THR A 188 -1.53 -28.52 28.47
CA THR A 188 -1.13 -28.42 29.88
C THR A 188 -2.22 -27.86 30.78
N GLY A 189 -3.27 -27.27 30.21
CA GLY A 189 -4.36 -26.63 30.95
C GLY A 189 -4.04 -25.23 31.49
N LEU A 190 -2.87 -24.67 31.14
CA LEU A 190 -2.52 -23.29 31.46
C LEU A 190 -3.35 -22.31 30.62
N ILE A 191 -3.64 -21.15 31.20
CA ILE A 191 -4.41 -20.11 30.53
C ILE A 191 -3.50 -19.39 29.53
N LYS A 192 -3.82 -19.58 28.25
CA LYS A 192 -3.24 -18.85 27.13
C LYS A 192 -4.09 -17.61 26.85
N MET A 193 -3.42 -16.49 26.60
CA MET A 193 -3.99 -15.24 26.11
C MET A 193 -3.17 -14.79 24.90
N ASP A 194 -3.83 -14.48 23.79
CA ASP A 194 -3.17 -13.92 22.62
C ASP A 194 -3.33 -12.38 22.63
N PHE A 195 -2.22 -11.68 22.83
CA PHE A 195 -2.09 -10.23 22.70
C PHE A 195 -1.57 -9.93 21.29
N LEU A 196 -2.47 -9.60 20.36
CA LEU A 196 -2.10 -9.38 18.96
C LEU A 196 -1.72 -7.91 18.74
N GLY A 197 -0.67 -7.69 17.95
CA GLY A 197 -0.34 -6.36 17.42
C GLY A 197 -1.02 -6.20 16.07
N LEU A 198 -1.99 -5.30 15.98
CA LEU A 198 -2.73 -5.02 14.76
C LEU A 198 -2.37 -3.63 14.25
N LYS A 199 -1.54 -3.62 13.20
CA LYS A 199 -1.12 -2.41 12.47
C LYS A 199 -2.26 -1.46 12.14
N THR A 200 -3.44 -1.98 11.80
CA THR A 200 -4.63 -1.19 11.48
C THR A 200 -5.07 -0.30 12.65
N LEU A 201 -5.00 -0.78 13.89
CA LEU A 201 -5.32 0.03 15.06
C LEU A 201 -4.29 1.15 15.25
N SER A 202 -3.03 0.88 14.96
CA SER A 202 -1.98 1.90 14.91
C SER A 202 -2.24 2.97 13.84
N ILE A 203 -2.77 2.57 12.67
CA ILE A 203 -3.19 3.51 11.60
C ILE A 203 -4.33 4.40 12.08
N ILE A 204 -5.37 3.80 12.69
CA ILE A 204 -6.52 4.54 13.23
C ILE A 204 -6.05 5.57 14.27
N LYS A 205 -5.20 5.15 15.21
CA LYS A 205 -4.65 6.03 16.24
C LYS A 205 -3.85 7.21 15.65
N GLU A 206 -3.00 6.94 14.65
CA GLU A 206 -2.24 7.98 13.97
C GLU A 206 -3.15 8.92 13.16
N ALA A 207 -4.20 8.40 12.53
CA ALA A 207 -5.18 9.21 11.80
C ALA A 207 -5.93 10.16 12.72
N ILE A 208 -6.36 9.69 13.90
CA ILE A 208 -7.01 10.54 14.91
C ILE A 208 -6.06 11.63 15.40
N GLU A 209 -4.79 11.30 15.62
CA GLU A 209 -3.79 12.30 16.02
C GLU A 209 -3.53 13.33 14.91
N ASN A 210 -3.47 12.90 13.65
CA ASN A 210 -3.39 13.81 12.51
C ASN A 210 -4.60 14.75 12.44
N ILE A 211 -5.83 14.23 12.61
CA ILE A 211 -7.06 15.03 12.66
C ILE A 211 -7.02 16.04 13.81
N ARG A 212 -6.53 15.63 14.98
CA ARG A 212 -6.37 16.51 16.13
C ARG A 212 -5.37 17.64 15.85
N GLN A 213 -4.26 17.34 15.19
CA GLN A 213 -3.22 18.32 14.87
C GLN A 213 -3.62 19.28 13.74
N SER A 214 -4.24 18.78 12.67
CA SER A 214 -4.60 19.58 11.49
C SER A 214 -5.87 20.41 11.73
N LYS A 215 -6.91 19.78 12.28
CA LYS A 215 -8.28 20.32 12.39
C LYS A 215 -8.68 20.68 13.82
N GLY A 216 -7.93 20.26 14.84
CA GLY A 216 -8.29 20.48 16.25
C GLY A 216 -9.45 19.62 16.74
N ILE A 217 -9.90 18.62 15.95
CA ILE A 217 -11.05 17.77 16.27
C ILE A 217 -10.57 16.58 17.10
N VAL A 218 -11.21 16.33 18.23
CA VAL A 218 -11.03 15.11 19.02
C VAL A 218 -12.11 14.12 18.62
N LEU A 219 -11.76 13.16 17.78
CA LEU A 219 -12.68 12.14 17.27
C LEU A 219 -12.61 10.89 18.15
N ASN A 220 -13.76 10.40 18.60
CA ASN A 220 -13.88 9.05 19.16
C ASN A 220 -14.26 8.06 18.06
N ILE A 221 -13.37 7.12 17.75
CA ILE A 221 -13.57 6.16 16.65
C ILE A 221 -14.63 5.09 16.97
N ASP A 222 -14.91 4.84 18.25
CA ASP A 222 -15.90 3.85 18.66
C ASP A 222 -17.34 4.37 18.57
N GLU A 223 -17.51 5.68 18.39
CA GLU A 223 -18.82 6.37 18.32
C GLU A 223 -19.20 6.81 16.90
N VAL A 224 -18.43 6.40 15.88
CA VAL A 224 -18.73 6.81 14.49
C VAL A 224 -20.03 6.19 13.99
N PRO A 225 -20.84 6.93 13.22
CA PRO A 225 -22.12 6.44 12.71
C PRO A 225 -21.89 5.28 11.73
N ILE A 226 -22.67 4.20 11.88
CA ILE A 226 -22.58 2.98 11.05
C ILE A 226 -23.30 3.11 9.69
N ASP A 227 -24.07 4.18 9.53
CA ASP A 227 -24.91 4.50 8.37
C ASP A 227 -24.38 5.69 7.56
N ASP A 228 -23.09 6.02 7.68
CA ASP A 228 -22.47 7.17 7.00
C ASP A 228 -22.49 6.99 5.45
N PRO A 229 -23.22 7.85 4.71
CA PRO A 229 -23.34 7.73 3.26
C PRO A 229 -22.00 7.86 2.52
N ALA A 230 -21.07 8.68 3.02
CA ALA A 230 -19.76 8.88 2.39
C ALA A 230 -18.93 7.59 2.44
N THR A 231 -18.98 6.87 3.56
CA THR A 231 -18.32 5.57 3.74
C THR A 231 -18.85 4.51 2.79
N TYR A 232 -20.18 4.35 2.69
CA TYR A 232 -20.77 3.38 1.75
C TYR A 232 -20.52 3.73 0.29
N ARG A 233 -20.48 5.03 -0.05
CA ARG A 233 -20.09 5.47 -1.39
C ARG A 233 -18.66 5.07 -1.74
N LEU A 234 -17.72 5.23 -0.80
CA LEU A 234 -16.33 4.80 -0.98
C LEU A 234 -16.23 3.30 -1.32
N TYR A 235 -16.97 2.45 -0.60
CA TYR A 235 -17.05 1.02 -0.91
C TYR A 235 -17.73 0.76 -2.26
N SER A 236 -18.85 1.42 -2.54
CA SER A 236 -19.61 1.27 -3.78
C SER A 236 -18.83 1.71 -5.02
N ASP A 237 -17.94 2.69 -4.90
CA ASP A 237 -17.04 3.13 -5.96
C ASP A 237 -15.80 2.23 -6.09
N GLY A 238 -15.59 1.29 -5.15
CA GLY A 238 -14.42 0.41 -5.09
C GLY A 238 -13.13 1.15 -4.73
N ARG A 239 -13.20 2.34 -4.11
CA ARG A 239 -12.06 3.19 -3.76
C ARG A 239 -11.45 2.79 -2.41
N THR A 240 -11.14 1.51 -2.26
CA THR A 240 -10.75 0.89 -0.97
C THR A 240 -9.24 0.71 -0.78
N ILE A 241 -8.40 1.30 -1.64
CA ILE A 241 -6.94 1.29 -1.46
C ILE A 241 -6.58 1.88 -0.11
N GLY A 242 -5.70 1.22 0.65
CA GLY A 242 -5.35 1.62 2.02
C GLY A 242 -6.42 1.35 3.08
N THR A 243 -7.57 0.72 2.77
CA THR A 243 -8.57 0.30 3.78
C THR A 243 -8.36 -1.16 4.19
N PHE A 244 -8.70 -1.50 5.43
CA PHE A 244 -8.46 -2.84 5.97
C PHE A 244 -9.36 -3.91 5.32
N GLN A 245 -8.81 -5.10 5.02
CA GLN A 245 -9.47 -6.27 4.40
C GLN A 245 -10.02 -6.10 2.97
N PHE A 246 -10.41 -4.89 2.54
CA PHE A 246 -11.14 -4.67 1.29
C PHE A 246 -10.31 -4.14 0.12
N GLU A 247 -8.97 -4.17 0.21
CA GLU A 247 -8.07 -3.49 -0.71
C GLU A 247 -7.80 -4.22 -2.04
N SER A 248 -7.97 -5.54 -2.10
CA SER A 248 -7.58 -6.30 -3.31
C SER A 248 -8.42 -5.94 -4.54
N ALA A 249 -7.82 -5.94 -5.73
CA ALA A 249 -8.50 -5.55 -6.97
C ALA A 249 -9.77 -6.37 -7.27
N GLY A 250 -9.76 -7.68 -6.98
CA GLY A 250 -10.96 -8.51 -7.14
C GLY A 250 -12.05 -8.17 -6.11
N MET A 251 -11.69 -7.77 -4.89
CA MET A 251 -12.65 -7.32 -3.89
C MET A 251 -13.27 -5.99 -4.32
N GLN A 252 -12.46 -5.05 -4.79
CA GLN A 252 -12.93 -3.77 -5.35
C GLN A 252 -13.93 -3.96 -6.50
N LYS A 253 -13.67 -4.93 -7.39
CA LYS A 253 -14.61 -5.30 -8.45
C LYS A 253 -15.96 -5.73 -7.87
N TYR A 254 -15.96 -6.68 -6.94
CA TYR A 254 -17.22 -7.17 -6.36
C TYR A 254 -17.93 -6.12 -5.51
N LEU A 255 -17.22 -5.23 -4.82
CA LEU A 255 -17.84 -4.12 -4.10
C LEU A 255 -18.60 -3.17 -5.05
N ARG A 256 -18.00 -2.85 -6.22
CA ARG A 256 -18.68 -2.06 -7.26
C ARG A 256 -19.92 -2.76 -7.81
N GLU A 257 -19.88 -4.07 -7.96
CA GLU A 257 -21.05 -4.83 -8.42
C GLU A 257 -22.12 -4.97 -7.31
N LEU A 258 -21.70 -5.11 -6.05
CA LEU A 258 -22.57 -5.28 -4.89
C LEU A 258 -23.29 -4.00 -4.49
N GLN A 259 -22.66 -2.83 -4.64
CA GLN A 259 -23.15 -1.53 -4.14
C GLN A 259 -23.58 -1.63 -2.65
N PRO A 260 -22.65 -1.96 -1.72
CA PRO A 260 -22.98 -2.18 -0.31
C PRO A 260 -23.71 -0.99 0.29
N SER A 261 -24.83 -1.26 0.98
CA SER A 261 -25.71 -0.23 1.56
C SER A 261 -26.01 -0.46 3.04
N THR A 262 -25.54 -1.58 3.59
CA THR A 262 -25.72 -1.99 4.99
C THR A 262 -24.42 -2.56 5.53
N PHE A 263 -24.27 -2.61 6.86
CA PHE A 263 -23.09 -3.19 7.47
C PHE A 263 -23.02 -4.70 7.25
N GLU A 264 -24.17 -5.38 7.21
CA GLU A 264 -24.31 -6.81 6.93
C GLU A 264 -23.72 -7.20 5.57
N ASP A 265 -23.86 -6.34 4.55
CA ASP A 265 -23.22 -6.55 3.24
C ASP A 265 -21.69 -6.65 3.37
N LEU A 266 -21.08 -5.80 4.22
CA LEU A 266 -19.63 -5.81 4.45
C LEU A 266 -19.20 -7.08 5.19
N ILE A 267 -19.96 -7.48 6.22
CA ILE A 267 -19.70 -8.73 6.97
C ILE A 267 -19.77 -9.93 6.02
N ALA A 268 -20.77 -9.98 5.14
CA ALA A 268 -20.95 -11.04 4.16
C ALA A 268 -19.80 -11.07 3.15
N MET A 269 -19.41 -9.93 2.59
CA MET A 269 -18.30 -9.87 1.63
C MET A 269 -16.97 -10.31 2.22
N ASN A 270 -16.67 -9.91 3.47
CA ASN A 270 -15.46 -10.35 4.17
C ASN A 270 -15.43 -11.87 4.41
N ALA A 271 -16.60 -12.50 4.56
CA ALA A 271 -16.73 -13.94 4.66
C ALA A 271 -16.62 -14.65 3.30
N LEU A 272 -17.29 -14.11 2.27
CA LEU A 272 -17.44 -14.74 0.95
C LEU A 272 -16.21 -14.62 0.04
N TYR A 273 -15.42 -13.55 0.18
CA TYR A 273 -14.27 -13.28 -0.70
C TYR A 273 -13.05 -14.14 -0.36
N ARG A 274 -13.18 -15.45 -0.57
CA ARG A 274 -12.13 -16.47 -0.35
C ARG A 274 -12.22 -17.56 -1.41
N PRO A 275 -11.11 -18.28 -1.71
CA PRO A 275 -11.15 -19.42 -2.62
C PRO A 275 -12.18 -20.48 -2.16
N GLY A 276 -13.16 -20.79 -2.99
CA GLY A 276 -14.32 -21.65 -2.66
C GLY A 276 -15.63 -20.86 -2.60
N PRO A 277 -15.90 -20.06 -1.56
CA PRO A 277 -17.15 -19.30 -1.43
C PRO A 277 -17.28 -18.15 -2.44
N MET A 278 -16.20 -17.73 -3.13
CA MET A 278 -16.26 -16.70 -4.16
C MET A 278 -17.25 -16.99 -5.29
N ASP A 279 -17.52 -18.26 -5.58
CA ASP A 279 -18.47 -18.68 -6.61
C ASP A 279 -19.92 -18.29 -6.28
N TYR A 280 -20.23 -18.01 -5.00
CA TYR A 280 -21.55 -17.57 -4.54
C TYR A 280 -21.73 -16.05 -4.56
N ILE A 281 -20.66 -15.28 -4.76
CA ILE A 281 -20.73 -13.81 -4.77
C ILE A 281 -21.66 -13.29 -5.88
N PRO A 282 -21.60 -13.79 -7.14
CA PRO A 282 -22.53 -13.35 -8.19
C PRO A 282 -24.00 -13.58 -7.81
N ASP A 283 -24.29 -14.76 -7.25
CA ASP A 283 -25.64 -15.12 -6.79
C ASP A 283 -26.11 -14.22 -5.63
N PHE A 284 -25.21 -13.88 -4.70
CA PHE A 284 -25.47 -12.94 -3.61
C PHE A 284 -25.83 -11.55 -4.15
N ILE A 285 -25.04 -11.05 -5.10
CA ILE A 285 -25.24 -9.74 -5.74
C ILE A 285 -26.54 -9.71 -6.55
N ASP A 286 -26.83 -10.75 -7.33
CA ASP A 286 -28.06 -10.81 -8.14
C ASP A 286 -29.33 -10.85 -7.30
N ARG A 287 -29.29 -11.55 -6.16
CA ARG A 287 -30.41 -11.58 -5.22
C ARG A 287 -30.61 -10.23 -4.54
N LYS A 288 -29.52 -9.57 -4.12
CA LYS A 288 -29.59 -8.22 -3.54
C LYS A 288 -30.25 -7.22 -4.49
N HIS A 289 -29.85 -7.22 -5.76
CA HIS A 289 -30.39 -6.31 -6.78
C HIS A 289 -31.76 -6.73 -7.33
N GLY A 290 -32.35 -7.81 -6.84
CA GLY A 290 -33.63 -8.33 -7.33
C GLY A 290 -33.58 -8.90 -8.75
N ARG A 291 -32.38 -9.18 -9.29
CA ARG A 291 -32.21 -9.85 -10.59
C ARG A 291 -32.51 -11.35 -10.50
N LYS A 292 -32.39 -11.92 -9.30
CA LYS A 292 -32.75 -13.30 -8.97
C LYS A 292 -33.68 -13.29 -7.74
N PRO A 293 -34.75 -14.10 -7.70
CA PRO A 293 -35.62 -14.17 -6.53
C PRO A 293 -34.84 -14.70 -5.31
N ILE A 294 -35.15 -14.15 -4.14
CA ILE A 294 -34.69 -14.69 -2.86
C ILE A 294 -35.62 -15.85 -2.50
N GLU A 295 -35.12 -17.08 -2.67
CA GLU A 295 -35.85 -18.29 -2.33
C GLU A 295 -35.32 -18.88 -1.02
N TYR A 296 -36.25 -19.27 -0.15
CA TYR A 296 -35.97 -20.03 1.07
C TYR A 296 -36.58 -21.42 0.91
N ASP A 297 -35.78 -22.47 1.13
CA ASP A 297 -36.25 -23.86 1.02
C ASP A 297 -37.44 -24.15 1.95
N ILE A 298 -37.40 -23.55 3.14
CA ILE A 298 -38.51 -23.53 4.09
C ILE A 298 -38.70 -22.07 4.53
N PRO A 299 -39.93 -21.51 4.50
CA PRO A 299 -40.17 -20.09 4.80
C PRO A 299 -39.57 -19.63 6.14
N VAL A 300 -39.55 -20.50 7.16
CA VAL A 300 -39.01 -20.16 8.48
C VAL A 300 -37.50 -19.85 8.46
N MET A 301 -36.77 -20.28 7.43
CA MET A 301 -35.34 -20.01 7.26
C MET A 301 -35.04 -18.53 6.99
N GLU A 302 -36.02 -17.77 6.52
CA GLU A 302 -35.91 -16.32 6.30
C GLU A 302 -35.38 -15.61 7.55
N LYS A 303 -35.79 -16.06 8.74
CA LYS A 303 -35.38 -15.46 10.03
C LYS A 303 -33.86 -15.28 10.17
N TYR A 304 -33.06 -16.24 9.71
CA TYR A 304 -31.60 -16.22 9.87
C TYR A 304 -30.84 -16.03 8.55
N LEU A 305 -31.52 -16.13 7.40
CA LEU A 305 -30.92 -15.99 6.08
C LEU A 305 -31.31 -14.69 5.36
N LYS A 306 -32.20 -13.85 5.94
CA LYS A 306 -32.60 -12.56 5.36
C LYS A 306 -31.39 -11.65 5.06
N ASP A 307 -30.47 -11.52 6.01
CA ASP A 307 -29.31 -10.63 5.92
C ASP A 307 -28.23 -11.14 4.96
N THR A 308 -28.39 -12.37 4.47
CA THR A 308 -27.52 -12.99 3.47
C THR A 308 -28.30 -13.40 2.21
N TYR A 309 -29.46 -12.80 1.98
CA TYR A 309 -30.30 -12.99 0.79
C TYR A 309 -30.59 -14.47 0.48
N GLY A 310 -30.83 -15.28 1.52
CA GLY A 310 -31.14 -16.70 1.38
C GLY A 310 -29.93 -17.62 1.15
N ILE A 311 -28.69 -17.09 1.22
CA ILE A 311 -27.46 -17.88 1.08
C ILE A 311 -26.91 -18.20 2.47
N THR A 312 -26.52 -19.45 2.70
CA THR A 312 -25.85 -19.83 3.96
C THR A 312 -24.37 -19.42 3.89
N VAL A 313 -23.95 -18.48 4.72
CA VAL A 313 -22.59 -17.91 4.74
C VAL A 313 -21.86 -18.21 6.06
N TYR A 314 -22.60 -18.28 7.18
CA TYR A 314 -22.00 -18.37 8.50
C TYR A 314 -22.25 -19.72 9.20
N GLN A 315 -21.29 -20.11 10.04
CA GLN A 315 -21.41 -21.25 10.96
C GLN A 315 -22.61 -21.08 11.90
N GLU A 316 -22.83 -19.86 12.39
CA GLU A 316 -23.91 -19.51 13.29
C GLU A 316 -25.28 -19.68 12.65
N GLN A 317 -25.41 -19.45 11.33
CA GLN A 317 -26.66 -19.69 10.59
C GLN A 317 -26.99 -21.18 10.59
N VAL A 318 -26.02 -22.06 10.33
CA VAL A 318 -26.24 -23.51 10.40
C VAL A 318 -26.63 -23.97 11.81
N MET A 319 -25.99 -23.41 12.85
CA MET A 319 -26.34 -23.70 14.23
C MET A 319 -27.77 -23.27 14.57
N LEU A 320 -28.16 -22.07 14.17
CA LEU A 320 -29.49 -21.53 14.43
C LEU A 320 -30.59 -22.24 13.63
N LEU A 321 -30.32 -22.56 12.36
CA LEU A 321 -31.24 -23.28 11.50
C LEU A 321 -31.41 -24.74 11.93
N SER A 322 -30.37 -25.44 12.38
CA SER A 322 -30.50 -26.81 12.91
C SER A 322 -31.38 -26.86 14.17
N ARG A 323 -31.29 -25.84 15.04
CA ARG A 323 -32.19 -25.67 16.19
C ARG A 323 -33.63 -25.41 15.74
N LEU A 324 -33.81 -24.51 14.77
CA LEU A 324 -35.13 -24.08 14.32
C LEU A 324 -35.88 -25.16 13.52
N LEU A 325 -35.17 -25.87 12.64
CA LEU A 325 -35.77 -26.85 11.74
C LEU A 325 -35.94 -28.21 12.43
N ALA A 326 -34.98 -28.63 13.25
CA ALA A 326 -34.92 -30.00 13.78
C ALA A 326 -34.81 -30.12 15.31
N ASP A 327 -35.02 -29.02 16.06
CA ASP A 327 -34.94 -28.96 17.53
C ASP A 327 -33.61 -29.47 18.11
N PHE A 328 -32.51 -29.27 17.38
CA PHE A 328 -31.19 -29.60 17.92
C PHE A 328 -30.93 -28.83 19.21
N THR A 329 -30.31 -29.50 20.18
CA THR A 329 -29.84 -28.82 21.39
C THR A 329 -28.69 -27.86 21.09
N ARG A 330 -28.37 -26.98 22.05
CA ARG A 330 -27.21 -26.06 21.94
C ARG A 330 -25.91 -26.84 21.71
N GLY A 331 -25.66 -27.90 22.49
CA GLY A 331 -24.54 -28.80 22.31
C GLY A 331 -24.52 -29.53 20.97
N GLU A 332 -25.66 -30.06 20.50
CA GLU A 332 -25.72 -30.76 19.21
C GLU A 332 -25.43 -29.84 18.02
N SER A 333 -25.95 -28.60 18.03
CA SER A 333 -25.66 -27.62 16.99
C SER A 333 -24.16 -27.23 16.94
N ASP A 334 -23.49 -27.14 18.10
CA ASP A 334 -22.05 -26.87 18.18
C ASP A 334 -21.22 -28.07 17.65
N ALA A 335 -21.68 -29.28 17.97
CA ALA A 335 -21.06 -30.51 17.50
C ALA A 335 -21.18 -30.66 15.97
N LEU A 336 -22.34 -30.28 15.40
CA LEU A 336 -22.56 -30.22 13.96
C LEU A 336 -21.57 -29.29 13.27
N ARG A 337 -21.45 -28.05 13.76
CA ARG A 337 -20.47 -27.06 13.26
C ARG A 337 -19.04 -27.63 13.26
N LYS A 338 -18.61 -28.26 14.36
CA LYS A 338 -17.26 -28.85 14.46
C LYS A 338 -17.06 -30.00 13.48
N ALA A 339 -18.07 -30.87 13.35
CA ALA A 339 -18.03 -31.98 12.40
C ALA A 339 -17.90 -31.48 10.96
N MET A 340 -18.62 -30.41 10.62
CA MET A 340 -18.51 -29.72 9.32
C MET A 340 -17.12 -29.11 9.12
N GLY A 341 -16.62 -28.31 10.08
CA GLY A 341 -15.33 -27.63 9.95
C GLY A 341 -14.13 -28.59 9.86
N LYS A 342 -14.15 -29.72 10.59
CA LYS A 342 -13.09 -30.74 10.54
C LYS A 342 -13.32 -31.83 9.49
N LYS A 343 -14.38 -31.74 8.68
CA LYS A 343 -14.78 -32.76 7.68
C LYS A 343 -14.87 -34.18 8.27
N LEU A 344 -15.39 -34.30 9.49
CA LEU A 344 -15.52 -35.58 10.19
C LEU A 344 -16.74 -36.33 9.66
N ARG A 345 -16.58 -37.06 8.54
CA ARG A 345 -17.65 -37.82 7.87
C ARG A 345 -18.43 -38.70 8.84
N ASP A 346 -17.72 -39.48 9.65
CA ASP A 346 -18.37 -40.38 10.62
C ASP A 346 -19.33 -39.63 11.56
N LYS A 347 -18.98 -38.42 12.02
CA LYS A 347 -19.87 -37.65 12.91
C LYS A 347 -21.05 -37.04 12.17
N LEU A 348 -20.86 -36.60 10.93
CA LEU A 348 -21.94 -36.05 10.09
C LEU A 348 -22.97 -37.14 9.75
N ASP A 349 -22.52 -38.34 9.45
CA ASP A 349 -23.37 -39.49 9.13
C ASP A 349 -24.28 -39.89 10.32
N HIS A 350 -23.80 -39.72 11.56
CA HIS A 350 -24.61 -39.95 12.76
C HIS A 350 -25.62 -38.82 13.05
N MET A 351 -25.36 -37.60 12.58
CA MET A 351 -26.22 -36.43 12.83
C MET A 351 -27.30 -36.26 11.77
N LYS A 352 -27.05 -36.68 10.54
CA LYS A 352 -28.00 -36.56 9.43
C LYS A 352 -29.37 -37.22 9.73
N PRO A 353 -29.45 -38.47 10.23
CA PRO A 353 -30.74 -39.08 10.56
C PRO A 353 -31.52 -38.28 11.60
N LYS A 354 -30.82 -37.79 12.66
CA LYS A 354 -31.43 -36.95 13.70
C LYS A 354 -32.03 -35.66 13.13
N PHE A 355 -31.32 -35.01 12.20
CA PHE A 355 -31.81 -33.80 11.55
C PHE A 355 -33.08 -34.04 10.74
N ILE A 356 -33.10 -35.12 9.94
CA ILE A 356 -34.28 -35.48 9.14
C ILE A 356 -35.47 -35.87 10.04
N GLU A 357 -35.26 -36.67 11.08
CA GLU A 357 -36.30 -37.07 12.01
C GLU A 357 -36.89 -35.88 12.80
N GLY A 358 -36.02 -34.99 13.29
CA GLY A 358 -36.43 -33.76 13.97
C GLY A 358 -37.23 -32.84 13.05
N GLY A 359 -36.74 -32.60 11.83
CA GLY A 359 -37.45 -31.78 10.85
C GLY A 359 -38.79 -32.36 10.42
N LYS A 360 -38.88 -33.69 10.27
CA LYS A 360 -40.15 -34.38 9.99
C LYS A 360 -41.14 -34.22 11.13
N LYS A 361 -40.68 -34.30 12.39
CA LYS A 361 -41.51 -34.06 13.57
C LYS A 361 -42.07 -32.63 13.60
N ASN A 362 -41.32 -31.67 13.05
CA ASN A 362 -41.70 -30.27 12.91
C ASN A 362 -42.52 -29.97 11.64
N GLY A 363 -42.92 -31.01 10.89
CA GLY A 363 -43.82 -30.88 9.74
C GLY A 363 -43.16 -30.51 8.42
N HIS A 364 -41.84 -30.62 8.31
CA HIS A 364 -41.10 -30.33 7.07
C HIS A 364 -40.97 -31.57 6.17
N ASP A 365 -40.99 -31.36 4.85
CA ASP A 365 -40.82 -32.44 3.86
C ASP A 365 -39.39 -33.01 3.94
N PRO A 366 -39.21 -34.34 4.15
CA PRO A 366 -37.91 -34.99 4.15
C PRO A 366 -37.04 -34.67 2.92
N LYS A 367 -37.63 -34.51 1.72
CA LYS A 367 -36.87 -34.20 0.51
C LYS A 367 -36.22 -32.82 0.58
N VAL A 368 -36.92 -31.84 1.15
CA VAL A 368 -36.41 -30.48 1.33
C VAL A 368 -35.32 -30.48 2.39
N LEU A 369 -35.49 -31.23 3.48
CA LEU A 369 -34.46 -31.38 4.52
C LEU A 369 -33.19 -32.07 3.99
N GLU A 370 -33.31 -33.07 3.12
CA GLU A 370 -32.17 -33.71 2.46
C GLU A 370 -31.41 -32.74 1.56
N LYS A 371 -32.13 -31.87 0.82
CA LYS A 371 -31.53 -30.80 0.02
C LYS A 371 -30.74 -29.83 0.91
N ILE A 372 -31.37 -29.32 1.98
CA ILE A 372 -30.73 -28.39 2.93
C ILE A 372 -29.46 -29.00 3.53
N TRP A 373 -29.51 -30.28 3.92
CA TRP A 373 -28.35 -30.98 4.47
C TRP A 373 -27.22 -31.11 3.44
N ALA A 374 -27.54 -31.45 2.18
CA ALA A 374 -26.56 -31.53 1.11
C ALA A 374 -25.91 -30.16 0.81
N ASP A 375 -26.67 -29.08 0.89
CA ASP A 375 -26.15 -27.72 0.73
C ASP A 375 -25.23 -27.34 1.92
N TRP A 376 -25.57 -27.74 3.14
CA TRP A 376 -24.70 -27.58 4.30
C TRP A 376 -23.40 -28.41 4.22
N GLU A 377 -23.44 -29.63 3.66
CA GLU A 377 -22.23 -30.44 3.44
C GLU A 377 -21.28 -29.79 2.42
N LYS A 378 -21.82 -29.19 1.35
CA LYS A 378 -21.02 -28.40 0.41
C LYS A 378 -20.44 -27.17 1.11
N PHE A 379 -21.28 -26.47 1.88
CA PHE A 379 -20.92 -25.27 2.66
C PHE A 379 -19.85 -25.52 3.73
N ALA A 380 -19.84 -26.70 4.36
CA ALA A 380 -18.91 -27.06 5.42
C ALA A 380 -17.43 -26.81 5.05
N SER A 381 -17.10 -26.90 3.76
CA SER A 381 -15.75 -26.67 3.26
C SER A 381 -15.30 -25.19 3.30
N TYR A 382 -16.22 -24.25 3.41
CA TYR A 382 -15.97 -22.80 3.39
C TYR A 382 -16.72 -22.00 4.46
N ALA A 383 -17.29 -22.67 5.46
CA ALA A 383 -18.08 -22.05 6.52
C ALA A 383 -17.28 -21.05 7.37
N PHE A 384 -17.75 -19.81 7.48
CA PHE A 384 -17.06 -18.75 8.21
C PHE A 384 -17.70 -18.39 9.56
N ASN A 385 -16.92 -17.82 10.47
CA ASN A 385 -17.41 -17.40 11.78
C ASN A 385 -17.95 -15.97 11.73
N LYS A 386 -19.25 -15.79 11.99
CA LYS A 386 -19.90 -14.47 11.96
C LYS A 386 -19.31 -13.52 12.98
N SER A 387 -19.02 -13.96 14.21
CA SER A 387 -18.46 -13.07 15.24
C SER A 387 -17.11 -12.45 14.83
N HIS A 388 -16.16 -13.26 14.35
CA HIS A 388 -14.89 -12.76 13.84
C HIS A 388 -15.08 -11.89 12.60
N ALA A 389 -15.96 -12.28 11.66
CA ALA A 389 -16.27 -11.46 10.49
C ALA A 389 -16.79 -10.07 10.87
N THR A 390 -17.68 -10.01 11.85
CA THR A 390 -18.34 -8.78 12.31
C THR A 390 -17.33 -7.83 12.94
N CYS A 391 -16.51 -8.31 13.88
CA CYS A 391 -15.48 -7.49 14.54
C CYS A 391 -14.46 -6.92 13.54
N TYR A 392 -13.97 -7.74 12.60
CA TYR A 392 -13.00 -7.28 11.60
C TYR A 392 -13.62 -6.34 10.56
N SER A 393 -14.90 -6.54 10.23
CA SER A 393 -15.63 -5.64 9.33
C SER A 393 -15.91 -4.29 9.99
N TRP A 394 -16.02 -4.23 11.32
CA TRP A 394 -16.13 -2.98 12.05
C TRP A 394 -14.85 -2.16 11.98
N VAL A 395 -13.69 -2.79 12.21
CA VAL A 395 -12.39 -2.13 12.03
C VAL A 395 -12.21 -1.67 10.57
N ALA A 396 -12.64 -2.49 9.60
CA ALA A 396 -12.63 -2.09 8.19
C ALA A 396 -13.52 -0.87 7.92
N TYR A 397 -14.74 -0.85 8.47
CA TYR A 397 -15.66 0.27 8.37
C TYR A 397 -15.06 1.54 8.98
N GLN A 398 -14.46 1.46 10.17
CA GLN A 398 -13.76 2.58 10.81
C GLN A 398 -12.64 3.14 9.92
N THR A 399 -11.85 2.28 9.27
CA THR A 399 -10.82 2.73 8.32
C THR A 399 -11.40 3.42 7.09
N ALA A 400 -12.50 2.88 6.54
CA ALA A 400 -13.17 3.49 5.39
C ALA A 400 -13.85 4.82 5.77
N PHE A 401 -14.42 4.93 6.97
CA PHE A 401 -14.99 6.16 7.50
C PHE A 401 -13.95 7.27 7.61
N LEU A 402 -12.79 6.95 8.18
CA LEU A 402 -11.67 7.90 8.25
C LEU A 402 -11.21 8.30 6.85
N LYS A 403 -11.09 7.35 5.91
CA LYS A 403 -10.70 7.66 4.53
C LYS A 403 -11.74 8.53 3.80
N ALA A 404 -13.03 8.30 4.02
CA ALA A 404 -14.10 9.04 3.35
C ALA A 404 -14.25 10.47 3.89
N ASN A 405 -14.14 10.65 5.21
CA ASN A 405 -14.43 11.92 5.88
C ASN A 405 -13.17 12.75 6.19
N TYR A 406 -12.02 12.11 6.37
CA TYR A 406 -10.72 12.73 6.69
C TYR A 406 -9.61 12.15 5.80
N PRO A 407 -9.74 12.28 4.46
CA PRO A 407 -8.90 11.57 3.50
C PRO A 407 -7.42 11.87 3.65
N SER A 408 -7.02 13.16 3.74
CA SER A 408 -5.61 13.54 3.87
C SER A 408 -5.00 12.99 5.15
N GLU A 409 -5.71 13.08 6.29
CA GLU A 409 -5.21 12.62 7.59
C GLU A 409 -5.08 11.11 7.67
N TYR A 410 -6.06 10.39 7.13
CA TYR A 410 -6.04 8.93 7.05
C TYR A 410 -4.95 8.42 6.12
N MET A 411 -4.79 9.03 4.95
CA MET A 411 -3.75 8.63 3.99
C MET A 411 -2.35 8.91 4.55
N ALA A 412 -2.13 10.05 5.21
CA ALA A 412 -0.87 10.35 5.90
C ALA A 412 -0.57 9.31 7.00
N ALA A 413 -1.57 8.91 7.80
CA ALA A 413 -1.42 7.87 8.81
C ALA A 413 -1.07 6.50 8.21
N THR A 414 -1.74 6.13 7.11
CA THR A 414 -1.50 4.87 6.39
C THR A 414 -0.10 4.82 5.79
N MET A 415 0.37 5.93 5.19
CA MET A 415 1.76 6.05 4.71
C MET A 415 2.76 5.96 5.87
N SER A 416 2.46 6.60 7.00
CA SER A 416 3.33 6.62 8.18
C SER A 416 3.55 5.23 8.80
N ARG A 417 2.51 4.38 8.83
CA ARG A 417 2.67 2.99 9.27
C ARG A 417 3.32 2.10 8.21
N ASN A 418 3.43 2.57 6.96
CA ASN A 418 4.11 1.87 5.86
C ASN A 418 5.46 2.52 5.48
N ILE A 419 6.04 3.33 6.37
CA ILE A 419 7.21 4.19 6.09
C ILE A 419 8.44 3.45 5.52
N SER A 420 8.60 2.17 5.85
CA SER A 420 9.71 1.32 5.39
C SER A 420 9.40 0.55 4.10
N ASN A 421 8.15 0.57 3.62
CA ASN A 421 7.71 -0.16 2.43
C ASN A 421 7.41 0.81 1.28
N ILE A 422 8.45 1.12 0.51
CA ILE A 422 8.39 2.06 -0.62
C ILE A 422 7.29 1.66 -1.62
N THR A 423 7.13 0.37 -1.92
CA THR A 423 6.11 -0.11 -2.87
C THR A 423 4.69 0.24 -2.42
N GLU A 424 4.39 0.07 -1.13
CA GLU A 424 3.08 0.46 -0.59
C GLU A 424 2.94 1.98 -0.51
N ILE A 425 4.00 2.73 -0.19
CA ILE A 425 3.97 4.19 -0.21
C ILE A 425 3.64 4.70 -1.62
N THR A 426 4.30 4.20 -2.67
CA THR A 426 4.03 4.59 -4.06
C THR A 426 2.56 4.35 -4.42
N LYS A 427 2.02 3.17 -4.10
CA LYS A 427 0.61 2.85 -4.32
C LYS A 427 -0.34 3.81 -3.59
N LEU A 428 -0.04 4.17 -2.35
CA LEU A 428 -0.84 5.11 -1.56
C LEU A 428 -0.73 6.55 -2.09
N MET A 429 0.41 6.93 -2.66
CA MET A 429 0.62 8.24 -3.29
C MET A 429 -0.19 8.36 -4.59
N ASP A 430 -0.21 7.30 -5.41
CA ASP A 430 -1.04 7.24 -6.61
C ASP A 430 -2.53 7.37 -6.26
N GLU A 431 -2.96 6.72 -5.18
CA GLU A 431 -4.32 6.88 -4.65
C GLU A 431 -4.58 8.31 -4.18
N CYS A 432 -3.63 8.96 -3.49
CA CYS A 432 -3.77 10.37 -3.10
C CYS A 432 -3.94 11.28 -4.31
N LYS A 433 -3.13 11.06 -5.37
CA LYS A 433 -3.24 11.79 -6.63
C LYS A 433 -4.62 11.58 -7.28
N ALA A 434 -5.12 10.34 -7.31
CA ALA A 434 -6.44 10.01 -7.83
C ALA A 434 -7.60 10.63 -7.01
N MET A 435 -7.38 10.82 -5.71
CA MET A 435 -8.30 11.50 -4.80
C MET A 435 -8.20 13.04 -4.85
N GLY A 436 -7.22 13.59 -5.58
CA GLY A 436 -6.96 15.03 -5.64
C GLY A 436 -6.27 15.60 -4.39
N ILE A 437 -5.58 14.76 -3.60
CA ILE A 437 -4.83 15.16 -2.42
C ILE A 437 -3.39 15.45 -2.83
N HIS A 438 -2.90 16.65 -2.50
CA HIS A 438 -1.51 17.01 -2.76
C HIS A 438 -0.59 16.39 -1.72
N VAL A 439 0.43 15.68 -2.20
CA VAL A 439 1.54 15.20 -1.38
C VAL A 439 2.77 16.03 -1.71
N LEU A 440 3.22 16.81 -0.72
CA LEU A 440 4.33 17.74 -0.85
C LEU A 440 5.62 17.07 -0.37
N GLY A 441 6.74 17.48 -0.98
CA GLY A 441 8.08 17.05 -0.59
C GLY A 441 8.42 17.38 0.88
N PRO A 442 9.49 16.76 1.41
CA PRO A 442 9.93 17.01 2.77
C PRO A 442 10.40 18.46 2.95
N ASP A 443 10.20 19.01 4.14
CA ASP A 443 10.66 20.35 4.52
C ASP A 443 11.09 20.35 5.99
N VAL A 444 12.30 20.81 6.31
CA VAL A 444 12.78 20.86 7.71
C VAL A 444 11.93 21.75 8.63
N ASN A 445 11.21 22.72 8.08
CA ASN A 445 10.34 23.63 8.82
C ASN A 445 8.91 23.10 9.03
N GLU A 446 8.41 22.27 8.12
CA GLU A 446 7.01 21.83 8.15
C GLU A 446 6.86 20.32 8.44
N SER A 447 7.73 19.48 7.88
CA SER A 447 7.63 18.03 8.01
C SER A 447 7.87 17.56 9.44
N ASN A 448 7.22 16.45 9.80
CA ASN A 448 7.42 15.73 11.05
C ASN A 448 8.26 14.47 10.82
N LEU A 449 8.41 13.64 11.87
CA LEU A 449 9.09 12.35 11.77
C LEU A 449 8.37 11.42 10.78
N LYS A 450 7.05 11.36 10.92
CA LYS A 450 6.10 10.61 10.10
C LYS A 450 5.43 11.55 9.09
N PHE A 451 4.67 11.00 8.14
CA PHE A 451 3.84 11.81 7.25
C PHE A 451 2.77 12.53 8.08
N SER A 452 2.58 13.82 7.82
CA SER A 452 1.63 14.65 8.55
C SER A 452 0.82 15.50 7.59
N VAL A 453 -0.30 16.04 8.05
CA VAL A 453 -1.13 16.96 7.26
C VAL A 453 -0.87 18.39 7.73
N ASN A 454 -0.66 19.29 6.78
CA ASN A 454 -0.47 20.70 7.07
C ASN A 454 -1.82 21.42 7.27
N HIS A 455 -1.77 22.70 7.61
CA HIS A 455 -3.00 23.48 7.82
C HIS A 455 -3.84 23.68 6.54
N HIS A 456 -3.21 23.56 5.36
CA HIS A 456 -3.90 23.65 4.07
C HIS A 456 -4.60 22.34 3.67
N GLY A 457 -4.40 21.25 4.43
CA GLY A 457 -4.98 19.94 4.14
C GLY A 457 -4.11 19.06 3.23
N ASP A 458 -2.89 19.49 2.92
CA ASP A 458 -1.92 18.74 2.11
C ASP A 458 -1.08 17.81 2.98
N ILE A 459 -0.66 16.68 2.41
CA ILE A 459 0.21 15.73 3.08
C ILE A 459 1.66 16.16 2.90
N ARG A 460 2.39 16.29 4.01
CA ARG A 460 3.84 16.53 4.03
C ARG A 460 4.60 15.24 4.21
N PHE A 461 5.60 15.04 3.37
CA PHE A 461 6.50 13.88 3.46
C PHE A 461 7.22 13.85 4.81
N GLY A 462 7.23 12.69 5.48
CA GLY A 462 7.91 12.53 6.76
C GLY A 462 9.43 12.49 6.61
N LEU A 463 10.16 13.24 7.44
CA LEU A 463 11.63 13.27 7.39
C LEU A 463 12.25 11.90 7.70
N GLY A 464 11.58 11.08 8.52
CA GLY A 464 12.02 9.71 8.83
C GLY A 464 11.82 8.71 7.68
N ALA A 465 11.07 9.08 6.64
CA ALA A 465 10.86 8.25 5.46
C ALA A 465 11.98 8.42 4.42
N ILE A 466 12.86 9.42 4.58
CA ILE A 466 13.96 9.68 3.66
C ILE A 466 15.05 8.62 3.86
N LYS A 467 15.36 7.87 2.80
CA LYS A 467 16.39 6.83 2.85
C LYS A 467 17.73 7.42 3.27
N GLY A 468 18.33 6.83 4.32
CA GLY A 468 19.63 7.26 4.84
C GLY A 468 19.57 8.47 5.78
N VAL A 469 18.38 8.94 6.16
CA VAL A 469 18.20 9.87 7.29
C VAL A 469 17.73 9.06 8.50
N GLY A 470 18.55 9.03 9.56
CA GLY A 470 18.22 8.28 10.79
C GLY A 470 17.19 8.99 11.66
N GLU A 471 16.34 8.22 12.35
CA GLU A 471 15.31 8.73 13.26
C GLU A 471 15.86 9.68 14.34
N SER A 472 17.02 9.37 14.92
CA SER A 472 17.68 10.23 15.91
C SER A 472 18.03 11.62 15.37
N ALA A 473 18.43 11.71 14.09
CA ALA A 473 18.72 12.99 13.46
C ALA A 473 17.43 13.81 13.27
N VAL A 474 16.36 13.16 12.82
CA VAL A 474 15.05 13.80 12.65
C VAL A 474 14.50 14.29 13.97
N GLN A 475 14.56 13.46 15.01
CA GLN A 475 14.12 13.83 16.35
C GLN A 475 14.90 15.04 16.88
N SER A 476 16.22 15.09 16.66
CA SER A 476 17.03 16.26 17.02
C SER A 476 16.61 17.53 16.27
N ILE A 477 16.26 17.44 14.98
CA ILE A 477 15.77 18.57 14.19
C ILE A 477 14.44 19.08 14.75
N LEU A 478 13.51 18.17 15.04
CA LEU A 478 12.18 18.51 15.55
C LEU A 478 12.22 19.12 16.95
N GLU A 479 13.05 18.59 17.85
CA GLU A 479 13.22 19.13 19.20
C GLU A 479 13.81 20.54 19.17
N GLU A 480 14.80 20.78 18.32
CA GLU A 480 15.41 22.09 18.13
C GLU A 480 14.41 23.09 17.54
N ARG A 481 13.64 22.68 16.53
CA ARG A 481 12.55 23.48 15.94
C ARG A 481 11.47 23.83 16.96
N ARG A 482 11.09 22.89 17.84
CA ARG A 482 10.08 23.13 18.89
C ARG A 482 10.58 24.11 19.96
N LYS A 483 11.86 24.06 20.32
CA LYS A 483 12.44 24.94 21.36
C LYS A 483 12.72 26.36 20.85
N HIS A 484 13.20 26.49 19.61
CA HIS A 484 13.75 27.75 19.10
C HIS A 484 13.03 28.30 17.86
N GLY A 485 11.95 27.64 17.40
CA GLY A 485 11.16 28.06 16.25
C GLY A 485 11.72 27.57 14.90
N ALA A 486 11.12 28.03 13.81
CA ALA A 486 11.53 27.67 12.44
C ALA A 486 12.98 28.07 12.15
N PHE A 487 13.62 27.34 11.24
CA PHE A 487 14.94 27.65 10.72
C PHE A 487 14.84 28.75 9.67
N LYS A 488 15.69 29.77 9.79
CA LYS A 488 15.68 30.92 8.88
C LYS A 488 16.43 30.68 7.57
N GLY A 489 17.31 29.68 7.56
CA GLY A 489 18.18 29.37 6.43
C GLY A 489 19.15 28.25 6.76
N ILE A 490 20.00 27.89 5.79
CA ILE A 490 20.92 26.74 5.94
C ILE A 490 21.97 26.96 7.04
N PHE A 491 22.45 28.18 7.21
CA PHE A 491 23.44 28.51 8.25
C PHE A 491 22.82 28.45 9.66
N ASP A 492 21.60 28.97 9.83
CA ASP A 492 20.85 28.88 11.09
C ASP A 492 20.59 27.41 11.45
N PHE A 493 20.26 26.58 10.46
CA PHE A 493 20.09 25.14 10.65
C PHE A 493 21.35 24.45 11.19
N VAL A 494 22.52 24.62 10.54
CA VAL A 494 23.75 23.94 10.97
C VAL A 494 24.35 24.50 12.26
N GLN A 495 24.05 25.75 12.61
CA GLN A 495 24.44 26.34 13.89
C GLN A 495 23.64 25.76 15.07
N ARG A 496 22.37 25.44 14.84
CA ARG A 496 21.41 25.02 15.88
C ARG A 496 21.31 23.51 16.06
N VAL A 497 21.36 22.72 14.99
CA VAL A 497 21.13 21.28 15.06
C VAL A 497 22.32 20.54 15.72
N ASN A 498 22.04 19.40 16.36
CA ASN A 498 23.10 18.54 16.87
C ASN A 498 23.79 17.80 15.72
N LEU A 499 24.96 18.27 15.31
CA LEU A 499 25.74 17.71 14.20
C LEU A 499 26.35 16.32 14.50
N SER A 500 26.34 15.89 15.76
CA SER A 500 26.71 14.50 16.11
C SER A 500 25.61 13.51 15.72
N ALA A 501 24.34 13.93 15.87
CA ALA A 501 23.18 13.14 15.47
C ALA A 501 22.85 13.33 13.97
N CYS A 502 22.85 14.58 13.51
CA CYS A 502 22.64 14.95 12.10
C CYS A 502 24.00 15.12 11.40
N ASN A 503 24.58 14.01 10.98
CA ASN A 503 25.88 14.01 10.31
C ASN A 503 25.79 14.53 8.86
N ARG A 504 26.94 14.68 8.20
CA ARG A 504 27.05 15.13 6.81
C ARG A 504 26.14 14.36 5.84
N LYS A 505 26.07 13.03 5.97
CA LYS A 505 25.27 12.20 5.07
C LYS A 505 23.78 12.48 5.23
N ASN A 506 23.33 12.76 6.46
CA ASN A 506 21.95 13.19 6.69
C ASN A 506 21.66 14.53 6.00
N ILE A 507 22.56 15.51 6.07
CA ILE A 507 22.38 16.81 5.40
C ILE A 507 22.35 16.65 3.89
N GLU A 508 23.27 15.86 3.30
CA GLU A 508 23.26 15.55 1.87
C GLU A 508 21.94 14.92 1.43
N ASN A 509 21.46 13.92 2.18
CA ASN A 509 20.23 13.21 1.85
C ASN A 509 18.99 14.12 2.01
N LEU A 510 18.96 14.98 3.04
CA LEU A 510 17.92 15.99 3.21
C LEU A 510 17.90 16.98 2.05
N ALA A 511 19.06 17.46 1.60
CA ALA A 511 19.17 18.37 0.46
C ALA A 511 18.67 17.72 -0.83
N LEU A 512 19.13 16.49 -1.14
CA LEU A 512 18.71 15.77 -2.34
C LEU A 512 17.21 15.45 -2.35
N ALA A 513 16.63 15.16 -1.18
CA ALA A 513 15.21 14.91 -1.01
C ALA A 513 14.33 16.18 -1.08
N GLY A 514 14.92 17.38 -1.05
CA GLY A 514 14.20 18.66 -1.07
C GLY A 514 13.90 19.27 0.30
N GLY A 515 14.44 18.71 1.37
CA GLY A 515 14.22 19.17 2.75
C GLY A 515 14.61 20.63 3.01
N PHE A 516 15.44 21.22 2.16
CA PHE A 516 15.91 22.60 2.24
C PHE A 516 15.39 23.50 1.12
N ASP A 517 14.45 23.03 0.28
CA ASP A 517 13.93 23.81 -0.85
C ASP A 517 13.16 25.07 -0.42
N SER A 518 12.76 25.16 0.86
CA SER A 518 12.16 26.36 1.45
C SER A 518 13.16 27.49 1.71
N PHE A 519 14.47 27.23 1.60
CA PHE A 519 15.53 28.21 1.77
C PHE A 519 15.91 28.83 0.41
N PRO A 520 15.56 30.10 0.13
CA PRO A 520 15.80 30.70 -1.18
C PRO A 520 17.28 30.94 -1.49
N GLU A 521 18.14 30.95 -0.46
CA GLU A 521 19.57 31.24 -0.61
C GLU A 521 20.42 30.06 -1.12
N ILE A 522 19.88 28.83 -1.14
CA ILE A 522 20.64 27.64 -1.52
C ILE A 522 19.81 26.69 -2.38
N LYS A 523 20.43 26.10 -3.40
CA LYS A 523 19.81 25.06 -4.22
C LYS A 523 20.37 23.68 -3.87
N ARG A 524 19.65 22.63 -4.26
CA ARG A 524 20.04 21.24 -3.99
C ARG A 524 21.44 20.91 -4.53
N GLU A 525 21.79 21.47 -5.69
CA GLU A 525 23.06 21.24 -6.37
C GLU A 525 24.26 21.86 -5.63
N ASP A 526 24.04 23.00 -4.97
CA ASP A 526 25.08 23.78 -4.30
C ASP A 526 25.77 23.00 -3.17
N PHE A 527 25.05 22.07 -2.53
CA PHE A 527 25.59 21.19 -1.48
C PHE A 527 26.74 20.28 -1.95
N PHE A 528 26.79 19.97 -3.25
CA PHE A 528 27.73 19.00 -3.83
C PHE A 528 28.87 19.66 -4.59
N VAL A 529 28.90 20.99 -4.67
CA VAL A 529 30.01 21.72 -5.28
C VAL A 529 31.27 21.45 -4.49
N LYS A 530 32.33 21.10 -5.21
CA LYS A 530 33.65 20.89 -4.62
C LYS A 530 34.47 22.16 -4.68
N ASN A 531 35.14 22.48 -3.58
CA ASN A 531 36.09 23.59 -3.52
C ASN A 531 37.47 23.19 -4.09
N ALA A 532 38.42 24.13 -4.10
CA ALA A 532 39.80 23.89 -4.58
C ALA A 532 40.57 22.81 -3.80
N LYS A 533 40.05 22.34 -2.66
CA LYS A 533 40.61 21.25 -1.83
C LYS A 533 39.86 19.92 -2.02
N ASP A 534 38.99 19.82 -3.03
CA ASP A 534 38.12 18.67 -3.29
C ASP A 534 37.10 18.37 -2.16
N GLU A 535 36.86 19.31 -1.25
CA GLU A 535 35.83 19.21 -0.21
C GLU A 535 34.48 19.67 -0.76
N SER A 536 33.41 18.93 -0.46
CA SER A 536 32.05 19.33 -0.83
C SER A 536 31.54 20.46 0.06
N PHE A 537 30.58 21.26 -0.42
CA PHE A 537 30.00 22.33 0.40
C PHE A 537 29.34 21.78 1.68
N SER A 538 28.77 20.58 1.65
CA SER A 538 28.26 19.89 2.85
C SER A 538 29.35 19.65 3.92
N ASP A 539 30.60 19.34 3.52
CA ASP A 539 31.74 19.23 4.45
C ASP A 539 32.06 20.58 5.09
N VAL A 540 32.02 21.66 4.29
CA VAL A 540 32.28 23.02 4.75
C VAL A 540 31.21 23.48 5.75
N LEU A 541 29.94 23.18 5.49
CA LEU A 541 28.81 23.49 6.37
C LEU A 541 28.92 22.79 7.73
N VAL A 542 29.22 21.48 7.74
CA VAL A 542 29.38 20.72 9.01
C VAL A 542 30.58 21.22 9.80
N ARG A 543 31.69 21.54 9.13
CA ARG A 543 32.88 22.13 9.78
C ARG A 543 32.56 23.50 10.38
N TYR A 544 31.82 24.34 9.65
CA TYR A 544 31.37 25.64 10.13
C TYR A 544 30.49 25.53 11.38
N GLY A 545 29.45 24.69 11.34
CA GLY A 545 28.54 24.51 12.47
C GLY A 545 29.24 23.97 13.71
N ASN A 546 30.15 22.98 13.56
CA ASN A 546 30.95 22.49 14.68
C ASN A 546 31.85 23.58 15.28
N LYS A 547 32.51 24.38 14.43
CA LYS A 547 33.34 25.50 14.90
C LYS A 547 32.51 26.54 15.65
N TYR A 548 31.34 26.91 15.12
CA TYR A 548 30.44 27.86 15.77
C TYR A 548 29.98 27.36 17.14
N GLN A 549 29.59 26.09 17.25
CA GLN A 549 29.16 25.49 18.52
C GLN A 549 30.31 25.42 19.53
N MET A 550 31.54 25.12 19.09
CA MET A 550 32.74 25.15 19.94
C MET A 550 33.07 26.56 20.44
N ASP A 551 33.07 27.55 19.54
CA ASP A 551 33.37 28.95 19.87
C ASP A 551 32.31 29.52 20.83
N LYS A 552 31.02 29.19 20.61
CA LYS A 552 29.92 29.55 21.52
C LYS A 552 30.07 28.91 22.90
N ALA A 553 30.41 27.62 22.98
CA ALA A 553 30.65 26.93 24.25
C ALA A 553 31.86 27.51 25.00
N ALA A 554 32.92 27.88 24.28
CA ALA A 554 34.08 28.55 24.84
C ALA A 554 33.75 29.97 25.36
N ALA A 555 32.91 30.72 24.65
CA ALA A 555 32.45 32.05 25.05
C ALA A 555 31.60 32.01 26.33
N VAL A 556 30.72 31.01 26.47
CA VAL A 556 29.91 30.80 27.69
C VAL A 556 30.77 30.44 28.91
N ASN A 557 31.88 29.73 28.72
CA ASN A 557 32.82 29.37 29.79
C ASN A 557 33.89 30.44 30.06
N SER A 558 33.84 31.59 29.37
CA SER A 558 34.75 32.71 29.60
C SER A 558 34.30 33.55 30.80
N LEU A 559 35.26 34.03 31.59
CA LEU A 559 35.03 34.85 32.80
C LEU A 559 34.29 36.18 32.52
N PHE A 560 34.16 36.56 31.24
CA PHE A 560 33.47 37.76 30.75
C PHE A 560 32.22 37.44 29.90
N GLY A 561 31.71 36.20 29.97
CA GLY A 561 30.62 35.69 29.12
C GLY A 561 29.29 36.39 29.38
N GLY A 562 28.95 37.39 28.56
CA GLY A 562 27.67 38.09 28.65
C GLY A 562 27.24 38.91 27.43
N GLU A 563 28.14 39.51 26.64
CA GLU A 563 27.71 40.52 25.64
C GLU A 563 28.46 40.52 24.30
N HIS A 564 29.15 39.44 23.89
CA HIS A 564 29.72 39.36 22.55
C HIS A 564 29.03 38.25 21.75
N GLU A 565 28.25 38.66 20.74
CA GLU A 565 27.82 37.76 19.67
C GLU A 565 29.07 37.22 18.99
N VAL A 566 29.20 35.89 18.95
CA VAL A 566 30.30 35.23 18.24
C VAL A 566 30.02 35.35 16.74
N GLU A 567 30.51 36.41 16.09
CA GLU A 567 30.45 36.56 14.64
C GLU A 567 31.47 35.63 13.96
N VAL A 568 31.11 34.35 13.83
CA VAL A 568 31.83 33.44 12.93
C VAL A 568 31.32 33.72 11.51
N ALA A 569 32.18 34.33 10.68
CA ALA A 569 31.88 34.61 9.28
C ALA A 569 31.34 33.35 8.56
N THR A 570 30.18 33.49 7.94
CA THR A 570 29.52 32.42 7.18
C THR A 570 30.34 32.09 5.93
N PRO A 571 30.53 30.81 5.58
CA PRO A 571 31.10 30.41 4.30
C PRO A 571 30.29 30.99 3.12
N GLU A 572 30.97 31.34 2.03
CA GLU A 572 30.32 31.79 0.80
C GLU A 572 29.69 30.59 0.08
N ILE A 573 28.45 30.74 -0.38
CA ILE A 573 27.75 29.72 -1.18
C ILE A 573 28.26 29.82 -2.62
N VAL A 574 28.95 28.78 -3.09
CA VAL A 574 29.39 28.70 -4.48
C VAL A 574 28.27 28.05 -5.30
N ALA A 575 27.69 28.82 -6.21
CA ALA A 575 26.60 28.34 -7.06
C ALA A 575 27.07 27.22 -8.00
N ALA A 576 26.36 26.10 -7.98
CA ALA A 576 26.58 24.98 -8.89
C ALA A 576 25.99 25.25 -10.28
N PRO A 577 26.51 24.58 -11.33
CA PRO A 577 25.73 24.38 -12.55
C PRO A 577 24.43 23.64 -12.22
N ALA A 578 23.30 24.14 -12.71
CA ALA A 578 22.00 23.50 -12.52
C ALA A 578 22.01 22.09 -13.11
N TRP A 579 21.45 21.11 -12.39
CA TRP A 579 21.23 19.78 -12.94
C TRP A 579 20.12 19.81 -13.98
N SER A 580 20.12 18.83 -14.88
CA SER A 580 18.92 18.57 -15.67
C SER A 580 17.76 18.15 -14.76
N ASP A 581 16.52 18.47 -15.12
CA ASP A 581 15.35 18.08 -14.32
C ASP A 581 15.30 16.56 -14.09
N LEU A 582 15.63 15.77 -15.11
CA LEU A 582 15.70 14.31 -15.01
C LEU A 582 16.77 13.83 -14.02
N GLU A 583 17.95 14.44 -14.04
CA GLU A 583 19.01 14.11 -13.07
C GLU A 583 18.58 14.46 -11.64
N ARG A 584 18.02 15.66 -11.42
CA ARG A 584 17.52 16.10 -10.11
C ARG A 584 16.43 15.16 -9.60
N LEU A 585 15.46 14.84 -10.43
CA LEU A 585 14.34 13.96 -10.11
C LEU A 585 14.80 12.53 -9.83
N ASN A 586 15.78 12.00 -10.57
CA ASN A 586 16.31 10.66 -10.32
C ASN A 586 17.05 10.58 -8.97
N LYS A 587 17.81 11.61 -8.61
CA LYS A 587 18.45 11.70 -7.29
C LYS A 587 17.43 11.80 -6.16
N GLU A 588 16.35 12.57 -6.35
CA GLU A 588 15.23 12.63 -5.41
C GLU A 588 14.58 11.24 -5.26
N ARG A 589 14.24 10.59 -6.37
CA ARG A 589 13.62 9.25 -6.40
C ARG A 589 14.48 8.21 -5.70
N GLU A 590 15.80 8.30 -5.76
CA GLU A 590 16.68 7.35 -5.07
C GLU A 590 16.50 7.38 -3.54
N LEU A 591 16.19 8.55 -2.97
CA LEU A 591 16.04 8.75 -1.53
C LEU A 591 14.59 8.68 -1.06
N VAL A 592 13.68 9.20 -1.87
CA VAL A 592 12.27 9.35 -1.53
C VAL A 592 11.42 8.22 -2.12
N GLY A 593 11.95 7.51 -3.12
CA GLY A 593 11.33 6.36 -3.78
C GLY A 593 10.49 6.72 -5.01
N ILE A 594 10.06 7.97 -5.13
CA ILE A 594 9.17 8.48 -6.19
C ILE A 594 9.57 9.91 -6.60
N TYR A 595 8.96 10.41 -7.67
CA TYR A 595 9.08 11.80 -8.10
C TYR A 595 8.00 12.65 -7.41
N LEU A 596 8.40 13.55 -6.50
CA LEU A 596 7.49 14.43 -5.74
C LEU A 596 7.56 15.87 -6.20
N SER A 597 8.76 16.39 -6.49
CA SER A 597 8.94 17.81 -6.83
C SER A 597 8.42 18.17 -8.23
N ALA A 598 8.48 17.23 -9.17
CA ALA A 598 7.96 17.38 -10.53
C ALA A 598 7.83 15.98 -11.17
N HIS A 599 7.09 15.88 -12.27
CA HIS A 599 7.10 14.66 -13.09
C HIS A 599 8.20 14.75 -14.15
N PRO A 600 8.94 13.66 -14.47
CA PRO A 600 9.95 13.69 -15.55
C PRO A 600 9.39 14.12 -16.91
N LEU A 601 8.08 13.97 -17.12
CA LEU A 601 7.38 14.38 -18.34
C LEU A 601 6.94 15.85 -18.34
N ASP A 602 7.19 16.63 -17.27
CA ASP A 602 6.75 18.04 -17.17
C ASP A 602 7.28 18.92 -18.29
N GLU A 603 8.46 18.59 -18.82
CA GLU A 603 9.04 19.28 -19.97
C GLU A 603 8.27 19.05 -21.28
N PHE A 604 7.48 17.96 -21.34
CA PHE A 604 6.70 17.49 -22.48
C PHE A 604 5.19 17.55 -22.25
N ALA A 605 4.73 18.08 -21.11
CA ALA A 605 3.32 18.16 -20.73
C ALA A 605 2.44 18.74 -21.85
N VAL A 606 2.91 19.77 -22.54
CA VAL A 606 2.18 20.41 -23.64
C VAL A 606 1.88 19.44 -24.79
N ILE A 607 2.84 18.60 -25.16
CA ILE A 607 2.65 17.59 -26.24
C ILE A 607 1.74 16.48 -25.74
N LEU A 608 1.96 16.03 -24.51
CA LEU A 608 1.19 14.94 -23.92
C LEU A 608 -0.28 15.31 -23.69
N GLU A 609 -0.59 16.55 -23.36
CA GLU A 609 -1.96 17.02 -23.15
C GLU A 609 -2.67 17.41 -24.46
N ASN A 610 -1.96 18.00 -25.42
CA ASN A 610 -2.60 18.64 -26.58
C ASN A 610 -2.42 17.86 -27.90
N VAL A 611 -1.42 16.97 -27.98
CA VAL A 611 -1.11 16.21 -29.21
C VAL A 611 -1.42 14.72 -29.05
N CYS A 612 -1.13 14.14 -27.88
CA CYS A 612 -1.51 12.76 -27.59
C CYS A 612 -3.03 12.67 -27.40
N ASN A 613 -3.64 11.63 -27.97
CA ASN A 613 -5.09 11.46 -27.98
C ASN A 613 -5.58 10.35 -27.03
N VAL A 614 -4.65 9.61 -26.43
CA VAL A 614 -4.92 8.50 -25.52
C VAL A 614 -3.85 8.48 -24.43
N HIS A 615 -4.30 8.35 -23.19
CA HIS A 615 -3.46 8.20 -22.01
C HIS A 615 -3.19 6.73 -21.66
N MET A 616 -2.10 6.45 -20.93
CA MET A 616 -1.71 5.08 -20.60
C MET A 616 -2.77 4.33 -19.77
N ALA A 617 -3.49 5.02 -18.90
CA ALA A 617 -4.57 4.41 -18.10
C ALA A 617 -5.75 3.91 -18.96
N GLU A 618 -6.03 4.57 -20.09
CA GLU A 618 -7.11 4.18 -21.01
C GLU A 618 -6.78 2.90 -21.78
N LEU A 619 -5.50 2.50 -21.84
CA LEU A 619 -5.08 1.26 -22.49
C LEU A 619 -5.46 0.00 -21.68
N ALA A 620 -5.95 0.17 -20.45
CA ALA A 620 -6.48 -0.93 -19.65
C ALA A 620 -7.82 -1.48 -20.18
N ASP A 621 -8.64 -0.63 -20.82
CA ASP A 621 -9.86 -1.03 -21.52
C ASP A 621 -9.82 -0.54 -22.97
N LEU A 622 -9.56 -1.45 -23.90
CA LEU A 622 -9.45 -1.14 -25.33
C LEU A 622 -10.80 -1.01 -26.04
N THR A 623 -11.91 -1.28 -25.36
CA THR A 623 -13.27 -1.22 -25.94
C THR A 623 -13.64 0.15 -26.51
N PRO A 624 -13.41 1.28 -25.82
CA PRO A 624 -13.65 2.62 -26.37
C PRO A 624 -12.66 3.02 -27.48
N LEU A 625 -11.55 2.30 -27.66
CA LEU A 625 -10.46 2.67 -28.57
C LEU A 625 -10.45 1.88 -29.89
N GLN A 626 -11.45 1.03 -30.11
CA GLN A 626 -11.52 0.13 -31.26
C GLN A 626 -11.38 0.86 -32.61
N ASN A 627 -10.48 0.36 -33.47
CA ASN A 627 -10.17 0.88 -34.81
C ASN A 627 -9.67 2.34 -34.87
N ARG A 628 -9.33 2.94 -33.73
CA ARG A 628 -8.85 4.31 -33.64
C ARG A 628 -7.33 4.36 -33.78
N ASP A 629 -6.84 5.41 -34.44
CA ASP A 629 -5.41 5.72 -34.45
C ASP A 629 -5.03 6.31 -33.09
N LEU A 630 -3.92 5.84 -32.53
CA LEU A 630 -3.45 6.14 -31.18
C LEU A 630 -2.17 6.95 -31.26
N ILE A 631 -2.10 8.06 -30.55
CA ILE A 631 -0.92 8.91 -30.38
C ILE A 631 -0.66 8.98 -28.89
N LEU A 632 0.46 8.42 -28.47
CA LEU A 632 0.81 8.16 -27.08
C LEU A 632 2.17 8.78 -26.79
N GLY A 633 2.42 9.18 -25.56
CA GLY A 633 3.75 9.59 -25.12
C GLY A 633 3.99 9.25 -23.66
N GLY A 634 5.24 9.01 -23.30
CA GLY A 634 5.59 8.63 -21.94
C GLY A 634 7.09 8.38 -21.75
N ILE A 635 7.44 7.96 -20.53
CA ILE A 635 8.80 7.56 -20.15
C ILE A 635 8.88 6.04 -20.04
N VAL A 636 9.96 5.45 -20.54
CA VAL A 636 10.23 4.01 -20.38
C VAL A 636 10.71 3.74 -18.95
N THR A 637 9.97 2.91 -18.20
CA THR A 637 10.26 2.61 -16.79
C THR A 637 10.79 1.20 -16.56
N GLY A 638 10.69 0.31 -17.54
CA GLY A 638 11.29 -1.01 -17.47
C GLY A 638 11.17 -1.79 -18.77
N VAL A 639 12.13 -2.69 -19.01
CA VAL A 639 12.16 -3.51 -20.23
C VAL A 639 12.48 -4.96 -19.87
N ARG A 640 11.66 -5.90 -20.38
CA ARG A 640 11.89 -7.35 -20.26
C ARG A 640 12.17 -7.94 -21.63
N GLU A 641 13.33 -8.58 -21.77
CA GLU A 641 13.72 -9.27 -22.99
C GLU A 641 13.68 -10.78 -22.80
N GLY A 642 13.38 -11.51 -23.87
CA GLY A 642 13.46 -12.97 -23.85
C GLY A 642 13.32 -13.60 -25.22
N TYR A 643 13.27 -14.94 -25.23
CA TYR A 643 12.98 -15.72 -26.42
C TYR A 643 11.67 -16.47 -26.23
N THR A 644 10.83 -16.47 -27.26
CA THR A 644 9.61 -17.27 -27.31
C THR A 644 9.95 -18.76 -27.37
N LYS A 645 8.98 -19.64 -27.07
CA LYS A 645 9.13 -21.10 -27.19
C LYS A 645 9.56 -21.59 -28.58
N THR A 646 9.36 -20.76 -29.61
CA THR A 646 9.75 -21.02 -31.01
C THR A 646 11.10 -20.41 -31.39
N GLY A 647 11.85 -19.86 -30.42
CA GLY A 647 13.19 -19.30 -30.61
C GLY A 647 13.23 -17.86 -31.15
N LYS A 648 12.09 -17.20 -31.35
CA LYS A 648 12.06 -15.79 -31.79
C LYS A 648 12.27 -14.84 -30.60
N PRO A 649 13.07 -13.77 -30.75
CA PRO A 649 13.24 -12.77 -29.69
C PRO A 649 11.94 -12.00 -29.45
N TYR A 650 11.71 -11.56 -28.22
CA TYR A 650 10.63 -10.64 -27.86
C TYR A 650 11.09 -9.66 -26.78
N GLY A 651 10.42 -8.52 -26.71
CA GLY A 651 10.60 -7.54 -25.64
C GLY A 651 9.26 -6.98 -25.19
N ILE A 652 9.12 -6.77 -23.88
CA ILE A 652 7.99 -6.06 -23.28
C ILE A 652 8.53 -4.79 -22.65
N ALA A 653 8.14 -3.64 -23.18
CA ALA A 653 8.50 -2.34 -22.66
C ALA A 653 7.35 -1.80 -21.81
N LYS A 654 7.65 -1.43 -20.57
CA LYS A 654 6.73 -0.73 -19.68
C LYS A 654 6.96 0.78 -19.83
N MET A 655 5.90 1.50 -20.15
CA MET A 655 5.90 2.96 -20.19
C MET A 655 4.93 3.55 -19.19
N GLU A 656 5.22 4.78 -18.79
CA GLU A 656 4.46 5.56 -17.82
C GLU A 656 4.17 6.96 -18.36
N ASP A 657 2.96 7.44 -18.15
CA ASP A 657 2.56 8.84 -18.35
C ASP A 657 1.95 9.43 -17.05
N TYR A 658 1.37 10.63 -17.12
CA TYR A 658 0.73 11.25 -15.94
C TYR A 658 -0.46 10.47 -15.38
N SER A 659 -1.10 9.63 -16.21
CA SER A 659 -2.33 8.90 -15.89
C SER A 659 -2.06 7.51 -15.32
N GLY A 660 -0.97 6.86 -15.73
CA GLY A 660 -0.67 5.49 -15.32
C GLY A 660 0.41 4.80 -16.16
N THR A 661 0.40 3.48 -16.11
CA THR A 661 1.42 2.65 -16.78
C THR A 661 0.78 1.67 -17.77
N ALA A 662 1.46 1.41 -18.88
CA ALA A 662 1.06 0.43 -19.89
C ALA A 662 2.25 -0.41 -20.35
N GLU A 663 1.99 -1.67 -20.72
CA GLU A 663 3.00 -2.58 -21.26
C GLU A 663 2.78 -2.79 -22.77
N PHE A 664 3.85 -2.65 -23.55
CA PHE A 664 3.85 -2.86 -24.99
C PHE A 664 4.74 -4.05 -25.32
N ALA A 665 4.13 -5.09 -25.88
CA ALA A 665 4.83 -6.31 -26.27
C ALA A 665 5.19 -6.29 -27.76
N PHE A 666 6.47 -6.49 -28.06
CA PHE A 666 7.02 -6.55 -29.40
C PHE A 666 7.66 -7.92 -29.65
N PHE A 667 7.40 -8.51 -30.82
CA PHE A 667 7.83 -9.88 -31.13
C PHE A 667 8.64 -9.95 -32.44
N GLY A 668 9.64 -10.83 -32.49
CA GLY A 668 10.44 -11.10 -33.68
C GLY A 668 11.22 -9.89 -34.16
N ASN A 669 11.16 -9.62 -35.47
CA ASN A 669 11.92 -8.53 -36.10
C ASN A 669 11.52 -7.15 -35.57
N GLU A 670 10.26 -6.98 -35.15
CA GLU A 670 9.78 -5.71 -34.60
C GLU A 670 10.53 -5.31 -33.32
N TRP A 671 10.89 -6.30 -32.49
CA TRP A 671 11.74 -6.05 -31.32
C TRP A 671 13.17 -5.69 -31.72
N VAL A 672 13.75 -6.40 -32.69
CA VAL A 672 15.13 -6.16 -33.15
C VAL A 672 15.31 -4.75 -33.71
N GLU A 673 14.32 -4.27 -34.46
CA GLU A 673 14.35 -2.93 -35.06
C GLU A 673 14.13 -1.81 -34.02
N LYS A 674 13.24 -2.03 -33.04
CA LYS A 674 12.80 -0.98 -32.11
C LYS A 674 13.50 -0.99 -30.75
N LYS A 675 14.24 -2.05 -30.40
CA LYS A 675 14.91 -2.23 -29.10
C LYS A 675 15.71 -1.01 -28.64
N ASN A 676 16.40 -0.32 -29.56
CA ASN A 676 17.28 0.80 -29.21
C ASN A 676 16.53 2.02 -28.66
N PHE A 677 15.23 2.15 -28.91
CA PHE A 677 14.39 3.20 -28.32
C PHE A 677 13.92 2.85 -26.90
N PHE A 678 13.90 1.57 -26.55
CA PHE A 678 13.41 1.11 -25.26
C PHE A 678 14.57 0.93 -24.28
N MET A 679 15.13 2.07 -23.85
CA MET A 679 16.04 2.12 -22.70
C MET A 679 15.35 2.85 -21.56
N GLU A 680 15.57 2.39 -20.32
CA GLU A 680 15.01 3.03 -19.13
C GLU A 680 15.41 4.52 -19.08
N GLY A 681 14.42 5.39 -18.85
CA GLY A 681 14.60 6.83 -18.83
C GLY A 681 14.45 7.53 -20.20
N MET A 682 14.19 6.79 -21.29
CA MET A 682 13.89 7.42 -22.58
C MET A 682 12.45 7.93 -22.65
N PHE A 683 12.31 9.13 -23.22
CA PHE A 683 11.02 9.77 -23.48
C PHE A 683 10.58 9.48 -24.91
N LEU A 684 9.51 8.70 -25.05
CA LEU A 684 9.04 8.21 -26.35
C LEU A 684 7.71 8.84 -26.73
N PHE A 685 7.59 9.16 -28.01
CA PHE A 685 6.35 9.51 -28.69
C PHE A 685 6.02 8.40 -29.67
N MET A 686 4.87 7.76 -29.52
CA MET A 686 4.48 6.59 -30.28
C MET A 686 3.18 6.84 -31.04
N LYS A 687 3.14 6.42 -32.31
CA LYS A 687 1.90 6.36 -33.09
C LYS A 687 1.57 4.91 -33.36
N GLY A 688 0.33 4.53 -33.10
CA GLY A 688 -0.15 3.17 -33.26
C GLY A 688 -1.62 3.13 -33.66
N LYS A 689 -2.18 1.93 -33.65
CA LYS A 689 -3.60 1.69 -33.91
C LYS A 689 -4.12 0.59 -33.02
N CYS A 690 -5.34 0.76 -32.51
CA CYS A 690 -6.06 -0.33 -31.86
C CYS A 690 -6.70 -1.21 -32.93
N GLN A 691 -6.31 -2.48 -33.01
CA GLN A 691 -6.76 -3.42 -34.03
C GLN A 691 -7.09 -4.79 -33.40
N PRO A 692 -7.96 -5.60 -34.01
CA PRO A 692 -8.21 -6.97 -33.53
C PRO A 692 -6.95 -7.83 -33.69
N LYS A 693 -6.70 -8.73 -32.73
CA LYS A 693 -5.56 -9.66 -32.79
C LYS A 693 -5.66 -10.55 -34.02
N GLN A 694 -4.51 -10.77 -34.67
CA GLN A 694 -4.42 -11.53 -35.92
C GLN A 694 -5.03 -12.94 -35.84
N TRP A 695 -5.00 -13.58 -34.67
CA TRP A 695 -5.47 -14.96 -34.45
C TRP A 695 -6.74 -15.06 -33.57
N ARG A 696 -7.25 -13.94 -33.03
CA ARG A 696 -8.46 -13.85 -32.21
C ARG A 696 -9.15 -12.53 -32.47
N GLN A 697 -10.12 -12.52 -33.39
CA GLN A 697 -10.80 -11.29 -33.80
C GLN A 697 -11.68 -10.67 -32.71
N GLU A 698 -12.00 -11.41 -31.64
CA GLU A 698 -12.76 -10.92 -30.47
C GLU A 698 -11.87 -10.19 -29.45
N GLU A 699 -10.54 -10.29 -29.55
CA GLU A 699 -9.60 -9.61 -28.65
C GLU A 699 -8.87 -8.48 -29.39
N TRP A 700 -8.71 -7.33 -28.74
CA TRP A 700 -8.04 -6.16 -29.30
C TRP A 700 -6.57 -6.07 -28.84
N GLU A 701 -5.72 -5.50 -29.69
CA GLU A 701 -4.32 -5.20 -29.40
C GLU A 701 -3.97 -3.77 -29.86
N VAL A 702 -2.98 -3.19 -29.20
CA VAL A 702 -2.38 -1.92 -29.62
C VAL A 702 -1.12 -2.23 -30.40
N LYS A 703 -1.13 -1.90 -31.70
CA LYS A 703 0.04 -2.06 -32.56
C LYS A 703 0.71 -0.71 -32.78
N ILE A 704 1.98 -0.60 -32.41
CA ILE A 704 2.76 0.64 -32.57
C ILE A 704 3.44 0.65 -33.94
N ASN A 705 3.15 1.66 -34.75
CA ASN A 705 3.69 1.80 -36.11
C ASN A 705 4.99 2.61 -36.12
N SER A 706 5.04 3.73 -35.39
CA SER A 706 6.23 4.60 -35.32
C SER A 706 6.58 4.95 -33.88
N ILE A 707 7.87 5.11 -33.63
CA ILE A 707 8.44 5.53 -32.35
C ILE A 707 9.46 6.63 -32.64
N GLU A 708 9.32 7.74 -31.94
CA GLU A 708 10.20 8.91 -32.03
C GLU A 708 10.56 9.35 -30.60
N LEU A 709 11.67 10.07 -30.44
CA LEU A 709 12.05 10.64 -29.14
C LEU A 709 11.26 11.93 -28.90
N LEU A 710 10.58 12.05 -27.77
CA LEU A 710 9.79 13.25 -27.40
C LEU A 710 10.57 14.58 -27.55
N PRO A 711 11.87 14.68 -27.18
CA PRO A 711 12.68 15.86 -27.46
C PRO A 711 12.73 16.29 -28.93
N GLU A 712 12.80 15.33 -29.86
CA GLU A 712 12.85 15.62 -31.31
C GLU A 712 11.46 15.99 -31.86
N VAL A 713 10.42 15.41 -31.28
CA VAL A 713 9.02 15.66 -31.65
C VAL A 713 8.57 17.04 -31.18
N LYS A 714 9.05 17.50 -30.01
CA LYS A 714 8.73 18.79 -29.41
C LYS A 714 8.96 19.98 -30.35
N GLU A 715 10.02 19.93 -31.15
CA GLU A 715 10.35 21.01 -32.08
C GLU A 715 9.64 20.90 -33.44
N LYS A 716 9.11 19.72 -33.78
CA LYS A 716 8.53 19.43 -35.10
C LYS A 716 7.00 19.44 -35.14
N VAL A 717 6.35 19.00 -34.06
CA VAL A 717 4.90 18.75 -34.06
C VAL A 717 4.08 19.98 -33.67
N ILE A 718 4.65 20.90 -32.89
CA ILE A 718 3.98 22.16 -32.58
C ILE A 718 4.33 23.16 -33.67
N GLU A 719 3.48 23.25 -34.69
CA GLU A 719 3.68 24.16 -35.81
C GLU A 719 3.08 25.53 -35.51
N LYS A 720 1.97 25.58 -34.77
CA LYS A 720 1.19 26.81 -34.57
C LYS A 720 0.50 26.90 -33.21
N LEU A 721 0.73 28.00 -32.50
CA LEU A 721 -0.10 28.42 -31.35
C LEU A 721 -1.06 29.52 -31.79
N THR A 722 -2.36 29.31 -31.59
CA THR A 722 -3.40 30.33 -31.81
C THR A 722 -3.99 30.73 -30.48
N VAL A 723 -3.83 31.99 -30.07
CA VAL A 723 -4.46 32.56 -28.88
C VAL A 723 -5.73 33.26 -29.30
N THR A 724 -6.87 32.87 -28.74
CA THR A 724 -8.17 33.52 -28.98
C THR A 724 -8.49 34.43 -27.81
N ALA A 725 -8.82 35.69 -28.10
CA ALA A 725 -9.14 36.69 -27.08
C ALA A 725 -10.34 37.55 -27.52
N PRO A 726 -11.29 37.87 -26.63
CA PRO A 726 -12.29 38.90 -26.89
C PRO A 726 -11.64 40.29 -26.86
N LEU A 727 -12.21 41.25 -27.58
CA LEU A 727 -11.69 42.62 -27.67
C LEU A 727 -11.51 43.27 -26.29
N SER A 728 -12.42 43.00 -25.35
CA SER A 728 -12.41 43.52 -23.98
C SER A 728 -11.30 42.93 -23.08
N ALA A 729 -10.69 41.81 -23.46
CA ALA A 729 -9.57 41.20 -22.73
C ALA A 729 -8.19 41.70 -23.18
N ILE A 730 -8.13 42.56 -24.20
CA ILE A 730 -6.88 43.09 -24.74
C ILE A 730 -6.62 44.47 -24.12
N ASP A 731 -5.75 44.51 -23.12
CA ASP A 731 -5.25 45.74 -22.51
C ASP A 731 -3.71 45.82 -22.55
N ASP A 732 -3.17 46.99 -22.22
CA ASP A 732 -1.73 47.24 -22.25
C ASP A 732 -0.96 46.32 -21.29
N GLN A 733 -1.58 45.91 -20.17
CA GLN A 733 -0.96 45.06 -19.17
C GLN A 733 -0.79 43.63 -19.69
N MET A 734 -1.87 43.03 -20.21
CA MET A 734 -1.87 41.71 -20.84
C MET A 734 -0.85 41.64 -21.99
N ILE A 735 -0.80 42.68 -22.83
CA ILE A 735 0.15 42.75 -23.94
C ILE A 735 1.60 42.77 -23.43
N MET A 736 1.91 43.55 -22.39
CA MET A 736 3.26 43.60 -21.83
C MET A 736 3.67 42.27 -21.17
N GLU A 737 2.79 41.69 -20.36
CA GLU A 737 3.03 40.40 -19.69
C GLU A 737 3.23 39.27 -20.72
N PHE A 738 2.32 39.16 -21.69
CA PHE A 738 2.39 38.15 -22.73
C PHE A 738 3.61 38.38 -23.65
N SER A 739 3.93 39.63 -23.99
CA SER A 739 5.12 39.92 -24.80
C SER A 739 6.42 39.60 -24.07
N SER A 740 6.49 39.74 -22.75
CA SER A 740 7.66 39.33 -21.96
C SER A 740 7.83 37.81 -22.03
N LEU A 741 6.75 37.06 -21.76
CA LEU A 741 6.75 35.60 -21.80
C LEU A 741 7.14 35.05 -23.17
N VAL A 742 6.66 35.68 -24.25
CA VAL A 742 6.98 35.30 -25.63
C VAL A 742 8.45 35.58 -25.97
N LYS A 743 9.06 36.65 -25.46
CA LYS A 743 10.48 36.96 -25.66
C LYS A 743 11.40 35.97 -24.94
N ASP A 744 10.97 35.47 -23.78
CA ASP A 744 11.72 34.50 -22.99
C ASP A 744 11.64 33.07 -23.57
N CYS A 745 10.78 32.84 -24.57
CA CYS A 745 10.52 31.52 -25.17
C CYS A 745 10.73 31.49 -26.71
N PRO A 746 11.95 31.77 -27.24
CA PRO A 746 12.20 31.67 -28.68
C PRO A 746 12.07 30.21 -29.18
N GLY A 747 11.48 30.01 -30.36
CA GLY A 747 11.32 28.67 -30.95
C GLY A 747 10.90 28.68 -32.42
N ASN A 748 10.30 27.59 -32.90
CA ASN A 748 9.98 27.38 -34.31
C ASN A 748 8.48 27.52 -34.67
N ALA A 749 7.59 27.54 -33.67
CA ALA A 749 6.14 27.58 -33.88
C ALA A 749 5.66 29.00 -34.23
N GLU A 750 4.66 29.07 -35.12
CA GLU A 750 4.00 30.33 -35.48
C GLU A 750 3.02 30.77 -34.39
N LEU A 751 3.06 32.05 -34.03
CA LEU A 751 2.12 32.66 -33.08
C LEU A 751 1.03 33.43 -33.85
N HIS A 752 -0.22 33.01 -33.65
CA HIS A 752 -1.41 33.65 -34.21
C HIS A 752 -2.32 34.14 -33.08
N PHE A 753 -3.00 35.25 -33.32
CA PHE A 753 -4.03 35.79 -32.42
C PHE A 753 -5.35 35.87 -33.16
N LEU A 754 -6.38 35.24 -32.62
CA LEU A 754 -7.75 35.34 -33.09
C LEU A 754 -8.51 36.29 -32.17
N VAL A 755 -8.61 37.55 -32.56
CA VAL A 755 -9.34 38.56 -31.79
C VAL A 755 -10.81 38.54 -32.22
N ARG A 756 -11.73 38.37 -31.28
CA ARG A 756 -13.18 38.33 -31.53
C ARG A 756 -13.89 39.51 -30.89
N ASP A 757 -14.93 39.99 -31.55
CA ASP A 757 -15.88 40.92 -30.96
C ASP A 757 -16.75 40.22 -29.88
N GLU A 758 -17.36 40.98 -28.96
CA GLU A 758 -18.13 40.43 -27.82
C GLU A 758 -19.32 39.57 -28.28
N ASP A 759 -19.93 39.90 -29.43
CA ASP A 759 -21.02 39.14 -30.04
C ASP A 759 -20.55 37.95 -30.90
N GLY A 760 -19.22 37.76 -31.06
CA GLY A 760 -18.61 36.66 -31.81
C GLY A 760 -18.80 36.70 -33.34
N GLN A 761 -19.47 37.72 -33.89
CA GLN A 761 -19.79 37.82 -35.32
C GLN A 761 -18.63 38.31 -36.18
N MET A 762 -17.69 39.07 -35.60
CA MET A 762 -16.49 39.55 -36.29
C MET A 762 -15.24 39.00 -35.61
N TYR A 763 -14.28 38.58 -36.42
CA TYR A 763 -12.99 38.11 -35.94
C TYR A 763 -11.85 38.63 -36.84
N VAL A 764 -10.72 38.92 -36.21
CA VAL A 764 -9.47 39.29 -36.89
C VAL A 764 -8.42 38.24 -36.55
N ASN A 765 -7.83 37.63 -37.57
CA ASN A 765 -6.70 36.73 -37.39
C ASN A 765 -5.39 37.50 -37.64
N LEU A 766 -4.60 37.66 -36.60
CA LEU A 766 -3.30 38.33 -36.61
C LEU A 766 -2.20 37.28 -36.51
N MET A 767 -1.09 37.51 -37.21
CA MET A 767 0.06 36.61 -37.20
C MET A 767 1.32 37.38 -36.83
N SER A 768 2.10 36.84 -35.91
CA SER A 768 3.43 37.35 -35.59
C SER A 768 4.36 37.15 -36.78
N ARG A 769 4.90 38.24 -37.34
CA ARG A 769 5.84 38.20 -38.48
C ARG A 769 7.31 38.17 -38.06
N THR A 770 7.60 38.62 -36.84
CA THR A 770 8.96 38.87 -36.34
C THR A 770 9.43 37.82 -35.35
N MET A 771 8.50 37.11 -34.71
CA MET A 771 8.83 36.19 -33.62
C MET A 771 8.15 34.84 -33.82
N LYS A 772 8.95 33.78 -33.70
CA LYS A 772 8.50 32.39 -33.56
C LYS A 772 8.78 31.94 -32.12
N ILE A 773 7.92 31.07 -31.61
CA ILE A 773 7.92 30.72 -30.18
C ILE A 773 8.11 29.23 -29.95
N SER A 774 8.59 28.89 -28.76
CA SER A 774 8.54 27.54 -28.21
C SER A 774 7.40 27.50 -27.19
N VAL A 775 6.42 26.61 -27.38
CA VAL A 775 5.26 26.54 -26.48
C VAL A 775 5.65 25.78 -25.22
N GLN A 776 6.04 26.51 -24.18
CA GLN A 776 6.44 25.96 -22.88
C GLN A 776 5.29 25.99 -21.87
N LYS A 777 5.42 25.19 -20.80
CA LYS A 777 4.43 25.09 -19.70
C LYS A 777 4.09 26.45 -19.07
N GLY A 778 5.08 27.36 -18.92
CA GLY A 778 4.85 28.70 -18.38
C GLY A 778 3.89 29.55 -19.22
N LEU A 779 4.06 29.52 -20.55
CA LEU A 779 3.18 30.24 -21.49
C LEU A 779 1.75 29.66 -21.47
N VAL A 780 1.63 28.33 -21.45
CA VAL A 780 0.33 27.63 -21.42
C VAL A 780 -0.39 27.86 -20.08
N ASN A 781 0.33 27.84 -18.96
CA ASN A 781 -0.24 28.11 -17.64
C ASN A 781 -0.74 29.55 -17.52
N TYR A 782 -0.01 30.53 -18.07
CA TYR A 782 -0.49 31.91 -18.14
C TYR A 782 -1.82 31.99 -18.92
N LEU A 783 -1.89 31.34 -20.08
CA LEU A 783 -3.11 31.29 -20.89
C LEU A 783 -4.27 30.60 -20.16
N LYS A 784 -4.03 29.48 -19.47
CA LYS A 784 -5.05 28.77 -18.66
C LYS A 784 -5.54 29.59 -17.45
N ASN A 785 -4.68 30.41 -16.86
CA ASN A 785 -5.01 31.24 -15.68
C ASN A 785 -5.78 32.52 -16.04
N GLN A 786 -5.86 32.87 -17.33
CA GLN A 786 -6.60 34.03 -17.81
C GLN A 786 -7.98 33.59 -18.31
N PRO A 787 -9.08 33.83 -17.56
CA PRO A 787 -10.39 33.26 -17.85
C PRO A 787 -11.01 33.75 -19.17
N MET A 788 -10.50 34.85 -19.74
CA MET A 788 -10.98 35.38 -21.02
C MET A 788 -10.14 34.95 -22.22
N LEU A 789 -9.03 34.23 -22.02
CA LEU A 789 -8.18 33.75 -23.10
C LEU A 789 -8.43 32.27 -23.35
N ASP A 790 -8.55 31.92 -24.63
CA ASP A 790 -8.58 30.53 -25.08
C ASP A 790 -7.37 30.29 -25.99
N TYR A 791 -6.91 29.06 -26.12
CA TYR A 791 -5.76 28.75 -26.96
C TYR A 791 -5.91 27.41 -27.68
N LYS A 792 -5.35 27.35 -28.89
CA LYS A 792 -5.29 26.15 -29.70
C LYS A 792 -3.89 25.92 -30.21
N ILE A 793 -3.35 24.75 -29.89
CA ILE A 793 -2.07 24.25 -30.42
C ILE A 793 -2.40 23.34 -31.60
N ASN A 794 -1.76 23.56 -32.75
CA ASN A 794 -1.87 22.70 -33.92
C ASN A 794 -0.51 22.15 -34.31
#